data_AF-A0A0L9VCV0-F1
#
_entry.id   AF-A0A0L9VCV0-F1
#
_cell.length_a   1.000
_cell.length_b   1.000
_cell.length_c   1.000
_cell.angle_alpha   90.00
_cell.angle_beta   90.00
_cell.angle_gamma   90.00
#
_symmetry.space_group_name_H-M   'P 1'
#
loop_
_entity.id
_entity.type
_entity.pdbx_description
1 polymer ?
#
loop_
_entity_poly.entity_id
_entity_poly.type
_entity_poly.pdbx_seq_one_letter_code
_entity_poly.pdbx_strand_id
1 'polypeptide(L)'
;MEIEEHQIESWSETGSSGSRSTRVGFSGPMSGPLVSNKKSSKKSARFKDDEELVEITLDVRDDVVSVQNIRGGDPETALLASRLEKRPSSLSMRLRQVSQELKRMTSSKKFDRVDRSKSGAARALRGFKFMTKNVGTEGWSQVEKRFLDLAVEGKLPKTRFGQCIGMHEKEFAGELFDALSRRRGITSASITKDELREFWEQITDQSFDSRLQTFFDMVDKNADGRITQEEVQEIIGLSASANKLSKLQERSDEYAALIMEELDPDNLGYIELHNLEMLLLQAPAQSTHITTDSRVMSQMLSQKLVPTKEYNPIKRGFRALAYFVEDNWKRIWVIALWLAICAALFTWKFIQYKHRAVFDVMGYCVTAAKGAAETLKFNMALILLPVCRNTITWLRSKTKLGMAVPFDDNINFHKVIAFGIAIGVGIHAICHLTCDFPRLLHTTEEEYEPMKPFFGEDRPNDYWWFVKGTEGWTGITIVVLMAIAYTLAQPWFRRNRLNLPKPLKKLTGFNAFWYSHHLFVIVYALFIVHGYYLYLSKEWYKKTTWMYLAIPMILYACERLLRAFRSGYKSVKILKVAVYPGNVLALHVSKPQGFKYSSGQYIFVNCSDVSPFQWHPFSITSAPGDDYVSVHIRTLGDWTSQLKNVFAKACQPASGDQSGLLRADMLQGNNIPRMPKLLIDGPYGAPAQDYKDYEVILLVGLGIGATPLISILKDVLNNMKQRKDLEEGMVESGVKNNKRKPFATNRAYFYWVTREQGSFEWFKGVMDDVAEYDKDGIIELHNYCTSVYEEGDARSALITMLQSLHHAKSGVDIVSGTRVKTHFARPNWRSVFKHTALKHPGKRVGVFYCGAHTLVGELKRLSLDFSRKTNTKFDFHKENF
;
A
#
# COMPACT_ATOMS: atom_id res chain seq x y z
N MET A 1 -44.15 17.78 -38.45
CA MET A 1 -44.92 16.64 -38.95
C MET A 1 -44.60 15.48 -38.02
N GLU A 2 -45.60 15.20 -37.17
CA GLU A 2 -45.90 14.08 -36.25
C GLU A 2 -44.78 13.09 -35.86
N ILE A 3 -44.37 13.04 -34.58
CA ILE A 3 -44.94 12.28 -33.42
C ILE A 3 -44.60 10.78 -33.48
N GLU A 4 -43.79 10.32 -32.53
CA GLU A 4 -44.19 9.18 -31.67
C GLU A 4 -43.36 9.12 -30.37
N GLU A 5 -44.11 8.90 -29.29
CA GLU A 5 -43.73 8.87 -27.89
C GLU A 5 -43.04 7.56 -27.50
N HIS A 6 -42.24 7.57 -26.43
CA HIS A 6 -42.17 6.39 -25.56
C HIS A 6 -42.22 6.78 -24.10
N GLN A 7 -43.27 6.24 -23.46
CA GLN A 7 -43.74 6.46 -22.12
C GLN A 7 -42.79 5.93 -21.04
N ILE A 8 -42.82 6.65 -19.93
CA ILE A 8 -42.42 6.26 -18.59
C ILE A 8 -43.63 5.59 -17.93
N GLU A 9 -43.47 4.42 -17.33
CA GLU A 9 -44.36 3.97 -16.26
C GLU A 9 -43.58 3.68 -14.98
N SER A 10 -44.07 4.34 -13.92
CA SER A 10 -43.74 4.21 -12.51
C SER A 10 -44.56 3.08 -11.86
N TRP A 11 -44.74 3.15 -10.53
CA TRP A 11 -45.61 2.37 -9.63
C TRP A 11 -44.83 1.29 -8.83
N SER A 12 -44.38 1.58 -7.59
CA SER A 12 -45.11 1.73 -6.29
C SER A 12 -45.40 0.36 -5.67
N GLU A 13 -44.71 -0.02 -4.59
CA GLU A 13 -45.12 0.09 -3.16
C GLU A 13 -46.18 -0.94 -2.69
N THR A 14 -46.11 -1.23 -1.39
CA THR A 14 -46.96 -2.13 -0.56
C THR A 14 -46.64 -3.63 -0.67
N GLY A 15 -46.67 -4.46 0.37
CA GLY A 15 -46.94 -4.33 1.81
C GLY A 15 -46.63 -5.73 2.41
N SER A 16 -45.95 -5.80 3.55
CA SER A 16 -46.54 -6.04 4.88
C SER A 16 -46.90 -7.51 5.22
N SER A 17 -46.42 -7.92 6.41
CA SER A 17 -46.93 -9.02 7.27
C SER A 17 -46.70 -10.46 6.79
N GLY A 18 -46.42 -11.45 7.63
CA GLY A 18 -46.31 -11.51 9.07
C GLY A 18 -46.36 -12.96 9.56
N SER A 19 -45.61 -13.21 10.63
CA SER A 19 -45.92 -14.16 11.72
C SER A 19 -45.57 -15.67 11.62
N ARG A 20 -45.01 -16.10 12.78
CA ARG A 20 -45.25 -17.34 13.55
C ARG A 20 -44.43 -18.62 13.28
N SER A 21 -43.33 -18.72 14.04
CA SER A 21 -43.14 -19.64 15.18
C SER A 21 -44.10 -20.84 15.35
N THR A 22 -43.59 -22.07 15.48
CA THR A 22 -43.53 -22.81 16.78
C THR A 22 -42.88 -24.21 16.69
N ARG A 23 -42.00 -24.47 17.68
CA ARG A 23 -41.79 -25.67 18.55
C ARG A 23 -41.61 -27.09 17.95
N VAL A 24 -40.46 -27.75 18.17
CA VAL A 24 -40.00 -28.56 19.35
C VAL A 24 -40.48 -30.01 19.32
N GLY A 25 -39.50 -30.93 19.39
CA GLY A 25 -39.63 -32.29 19.90
C GLY A 25 -38.30 -32.71 20.53
N PHE A 26 -38.28 -32.82 21.85
CA PHE A 26 -37.16 -33.14 22.73
C PHE A 26 -37.37 -34.58 23.25
N SER A 27 -36.32 -35.38 23.37
CA SER A 27 -36.25 -36.47 24.36
C SER A 27 -34.78 -36.74 24.68
N GLY A 28 -34.41 -36.59 25.96
CA GLY A 28 -33.04 -36.72 26.48
C GLY A 28 -32.69 -38.13 27.00
N PRO A 29 -32.02 -38.27 28.17
CA PRO A 29 -30.58 -38.61 28.22
C PRO A 29 -30.14 -39.60 29.35
N MET A 30 -28.81 -39.87 29.40
CA MET A 30 -27.96 -40.34 30.56
C MET A 30 -28.10 -41.82 31.02
N SER A 31 -27.15 -42.56 31.63
CA SER A 31 -25.89 -42.35 32.40
C SER A 31 -25.06 -43.67 32.34
N GLY A 32 -23.71 -43.74 32.37
CA GLY A 32 -22.83 -43.74 33.56
C GLY A 32 -21.78 -44.90 33.54
N PRO A 33 -20.64 -44.86 34.30
CA PRO A 33 -19.35 -45.54 33.99
C PRO A 33 -18.76 -46.48 35.10
N LEU A 34 -17.53 -47.04 34.92
CA LEU A 34 -16.40 -47.31 35.88
C LEU A 34 -15.50 -48.54 35.45
N VAL A 35 -14.17 -48.42 35.19
CA VAL A 35 -12.95 -48.58 36.04
C VAL A 35 -12.13 -49.88 35.81
N SER A 36 -10.81 -49.79 35.55
CA SER A 36 -9.72 -50.35 36.40
C SER A 36 -8.30 -50.25 35.81
N ASN A 37 -7.33 -50.11 36.73
CA ASN A 37 -5.87 -49.94 36.64
C ASN A 37 -5.09 -51.22 36.26
N LYS A 38 -3.84 -51.09 35.73
CA LYS A 38 -2.58 -51.57 36.39
C LYS A 38 -1.27 -51.32 35.63
N LYS A 39 -0.19 -51.21 36.45
CA LYS A 39 1.26 -50.97 36.24
C LYS A 39 2.07 -52.21 35.82
N SER A 40 3.32 -52.01 35.35
CA SER A 40 4.63 -52.58 35.84
C SER A 40 5.73 -52.40 34.76
N SER A 41 7.05 -52.56 34.94
CA SER A 41 8.07 -52.36 35.99
C SER A 41 9.45 -52.65 35.35
N LYS A 42 10.53 -51.98 35.81
CA LYS A 42 11.95 -52.16 35.41
C LYS A 42 12.54 -53.54 35.77
N LYS A 43 13.61 -53.96 35.05
CA LYS A 43 14.71 -54.80 35.60
C LYS A 43 16.07 -54.45 34.97
N SER A 44 17.11 -54.52 35.81
CA SER A 44 18.54 -54.35 35.52
C SER A 44 19.27 -55.70 35.54
N ALA A 45 20.40 -55.81 34.85
CA ALA A 45 21.49 -56.73 35.20
C ALA A 45 22.84 -56.14 34.75
N ARG A 46 23.88 -56.31 35.57
CA ARG A 46 25.26 -55.82 35.39
C ARG A 46 26.20 -57.02 35.57
N PHE A 47 27.20 -57.16 34.71
CA PHE A 47 28.41 -57.99 34.89
C PHE A 47 29.64 -57.18 34.40
N LYS A 48 30.77 -57.35 35.09
CA LYS A 48 32.11 -56.74 34.88
C LYS A 48 32.92 -57.52 33.81
N ASP A 49 33.54 -56.85 32.84
CA ASP A 49 35.00 -56.50 32.67
C ASP A 49 35.90 -57.76 32.52
N ASP A 50 36.76 -57.95 31.52
CA ASP A 50 37.80 -57.06 30.98
C ASP A 50 38.08 -57.33 29.48
N GLU A 51 38.20 -56.27 28.65
CA GLU A 51 39.19 -56.13 27.57
C GLU A 51 39.17 -54.67 27.06
N GLU A 52 40.36 -54.11 26.86
CA GLU A 52 40.66 -52.69 26.66
C GLU A 52 40.15 -52.19 25.28
N LEU A 53 38.96 -51.57 25.26
CA LEU A 53 38.39 -50.89 24.10
C LEU A 53 38.44 -49.37 24.31
N VAL A 54 39.13 -48.66 23.42
CA VAL A 54 39.03 -47.20 23.32
C VAL A 54 37.68 -46.85 22.69
N GLU A 55 36.72 -46.45 23.53
CA GLU A 55 35.40 -46.04 23.08
C GLU A 55 35.43 -44.58 22.59
N ILE A 56 35.30 -44.38 21.26
CA ILE A 56 35.13 -43.06 20.65
C ILE A 56 33.64 -42.87 20.37
N THR A 57 32.97 -42.03 21.16
CA THR A 57 31.57 -41.66 20.90
C THR A 57 31.52 -40.49 19.92
N LEU A 58 31.02 -40.75 18.71
CA LEU A 58 30.80 -39.75 17.67
C LEU A 58 29.30 -39.47 17.58
N ASP A 59 28.88 -38.27 17.95
CA ASP A 59 27.51 -37.80 17.69
C ASP A 59 27.49 -37.09 16.33
N VAL A 60 26.76 -37.66 15.37
CA VAL A 60 26.64 -37.11 14.02
C VAL A 60 25.25 -36.51 13.88
N ARG A 61 25.20 -35.18 13.89
CA ARG A 61 24.02 -34.41 13.47
C ARG A 61 24.45 -33.37 12.45
N ASP A 62 23.76 -33.40 11.31
CA ASP A 62 23.83 -32.53 10.14
C ASP A 62 24.87 -31.39 10.24
N ASP A 63 26.06 -31.72 9.73
CA ASP A 63 27.19 -30.86 9.32
C ASP A 63 28.33 -30.53 10.32
N VAL A 64 28.40 -31.13 11.53
CA VAL A 64 29.64 -31.11 12.36
C VAL A 64 29.86 -32.42 13.11
N VAL A 65 31.09 -32.93 13.12
CA VAL A 65 31.53 -34.05 13.97
C VAL A 65 32.22 -33.47 15.20
N SER A 66 31.60 -33.57 16.38
CA SER A 66 32.23 -33.18 17.65
C SER A 66 32.64 -34.43 18.45
N VAL A 67 33.92 -34.55 18.77
CA VAL A 67 34.45 -35.59 19.66
C VAL A 67 34.30 -35.11 21.09
N GLN A 68 33.42 -35.72 21.89
CA GLN A 68 33.11 -35.20 23.23
C GLN A 68 34.03 -35.72 24.36
N ASN A 69 34.75 -36.82 24.18
CA ASN A 69 35.76 -37.25 25.17
C ASN A 69 36.73 -38.28 24.60
N ILE A 70 38.02 -38.08 24.84
CA ILE A 70 39.05 -39.11 24.73
C ILE A 70 39.49 -39.39 26.16
N ARG A 71 39.22 -40.59 26.67
CA ARG A 71 39.74 -40.98 27.99
C ARG A 71 40.96 -41.88 27.75
N GLY A 72 42.16 -41.34 28.04
CA GLY A 72 43.41 -42.10 28.02
C GLY A 72 44.53 -41.61 27.09
N GLY A 73 44.55 -40.34 26.66
CA GLY A 73 45.62 -39.79 25.79
C GLY A 73 46.24 -38.49 26.32
N ASP A 74 47.54 -38.31 26.06
CA ASP A 74 48.44 -37.28 26.60
C ASP A 74 47.96 -35.82 26.33
N PRO A 75 48.19 -34.86 27.27
CA PRO A 75 47.58 -33.52 27.24
C PRO A 75 48.09 -32.59 26.13
N GLU A 76 49.17 -32.95 25.41
CA GLU A 76 49.65 -32.21 24.24
C GLU A 76 48.75 -32.37 23.00
N THR A 77 48.06 -33.51 22.87
CA THR A 77 47.18 -33.79 21.72
C THR A 77 45.86 -33.03 21.79
N ALA A 78 45.34 -32.77 23.00
CA ALA A 78 44.13 -31.98 23.23
C ALA A 78 44.34 -30.49 22.90
N LEU A 79 45.55 -29.97 23.06
CA LEU A 79 45.86 -28.56 22.79
C LEU A 79 45.95 -28.27 21.28
N LEU A 80 46.46 -29.21 20.48
CA LEU A 80 46.51 -29.13 19.02
C LEU A 80 45.12 -29.18 18.37
N ALA A 81 44.21 -29.99 18.91
CA ALA A 81 42.81 -30.06 18.43
C ALA A 81 42.06 -28.73 18.66
N SER A 82 42.31 -28.03 19.77
CA SER A 82 41.64 -26.76 20.09
C SER A 82 42.04 -25.57 19.19
N ARG A 83 43.20 -25.63 18.53
CA ARG A 83 43.67 -24.54 17.63
C ARG A 83 43.10 -24.63 16.21
N LEU A 84 42.52 -25.76 15.81
CA LEU A 84 41.90 -25.96 14.49
C LEU A 84 40.44 -25.48 14.42
N GLU A 85 39.79 -25.16 15.53
CA GLU A 85 38.38 -24.74 15.58
C GLU A 85 38.11 -23.25 15.30
N LYS A 86 39.13 -22.43 15.01
CA LYS A 86 38.95 -20.99 14.73
C LYS A 86 39.41 -20.58 13.33
N ARG A 87 38.54 -20.81 12.33
CA ARG A 87 38.19 -19.90 11.21
C ARG A 87 37.55 -20.67 10.04
N PRO A 88 36.28 -20.43 9.67
CA PRO A 88 35.83 -20.71 8.31
C PRO A 88 35.99 -19.44 7.48
N SER A 89 37.04 -19.36 6.65
CA SER A 89 37.09 -18.36 5.58
C SER A 89 36.06 -18.72 4.50
N SER A 90 35.25 -17.75 4.05
CA SER A 90 34.19 -17.92 3.05
C SER A 90 34.68 -18.43 1.67
N LEU A 91 35.99 -18.58 1.47
CA LEU A 91 36.60 -19.14 0.27
C LEU A 91 36.37 -20.65 0.13
N SER A 92 36.31 -21.43 1.23
CA SER A 92 36.21 -22.90 1.15
C SER A 92 34.83 -23.37 0.69
N MET A 93 33.78 -22.63 1.04
CA MET A 93 32.42 -22.86 0.55
C MET A 93 32.30 -22.54 -0.95
N ARG A 94 32.90 -21.44 -1.42
CA ARG A 94 32.92 -21.08 -2.84
C ARG A 94 33.75 -22.05 -3.68
N LEU A 95 34.90 -22.51 -3.19
CA LEU A 95 35.73 -23.52 -3.88
C LEU A 95 35.07 -24.90 -3.93
N ARG A 96 34.33 -25.31 -2.88
CA ARG A 96 33.52 -26.54 -2.92
C ARG A 96 32.34 -26.43 -3.88
N GLN A 97 31.67 -25.28 -3.91
CA GLN A 97 30.55 -25.03 -4.81
C GLN A 97 31.02 -24.96 -6.27
N VAL A 98 32.16 -24.32 -6.53
CA VAL A 98 32.81 -24.29 -7.86
C VAL A 98 33.33 -25.67 -8.26
N SER A 99 33.86 -26.47 -7.33
CA SER A 99 34.30 -27.85 -7.59
C SER A 99 33.12 -28.80 -7.89
N GLN A 100 31.98 -28.62 -7.22
CA GLN A 100 30.75 -29.37 -7.48
C GLN A 100 30.09 -28.96 -8.82
N GLU A 101 30.10 -27.66 -9.15
CA GLU A 101 29.65 -27.15 -10.45
C GLU A 101 30.58 -27.60 -11.59
N LEU A 102 31.91 -27.58 -11.40
CA LEU A 102 32.87 -28.13 -12.37
C LEU A 102 32.69 -29.64 -12.56
N LYS A 103 32.52 -30.41 -11.47
CA LYS A 103 32.21 -31.87 -11.58
C LYS A 103 30.89 -32.14 -12.30
N ARG A 104 29.93 -31.22 -12.22
CA ARG A 104 28.63 -31.30 -12.88
C ARG A 104 28.71 -30.91 -14.36
N MET A 105 29.57 -29.95 -14.72
CA MET A 105 29.82 -29.53 -16.11
C MET A 105 30.74 -30.50 -16.86
N THR A 106 31.63 -31.24 -16.19
CA THR A 106 32.57 -32.18 -16.85
C THR A 106 32.08 -33.63 -16.91
N SER A 107 30.89 -33.94 -16.38
CA SER A 107 30.34 -35.30 -16.39
C SER A 107 29.59 -35.58 -17.69
N SER A 108 30.34 -35.83 -18.77
CA SER A 108 29.83 -36.50 -19.96
C SER A 108 29.54 -37.97 -19.62
N LYS A 109 28.31 -38.29 -19.20
CA LYS A 109 27.81 -39.66 -19.19
C LYS A 109 26.38 -39.69 -19.71
N LYS A 110 26.17 -40.62 -20.66
CA LYS A 110 24.92 -41.02 -21.31
C LYS A 110 23.69 -40.79 -20.41
N PHE A 111 22.71 -40.12 -20.99
CA PHE A 111 21.39 -39.84 -20.42
C PHE A 111 20.69 -41.14 -20.00
N ASP A 112 20.78 -41.48 -18.72
CA ASP A 112 19.84 -42.40 -18.10
C ASP A 112 18.53 -41.67 -17.77
N ARG A 113 17.45 -42.35 -18.13
CA ARG A 113 16.03 -42.02 -17.96
C ARG A 113 15.74 -41.25 -16.66
N VAL A 114 15.30 -40.00 -16.79
CA VAL A 114 14.94 -39.08 -15.69
C VAL A 114 14.04 -39.77 -14.66
N ASP A 115 14.45 -39.76 -13.39
CA ASP A 115 13.69 -40.35 -12.28
C ASP A 115 12.36 -39.60 -12.08
N ARG A 116 11.26 -40.27 -12.42
CA ARG A 116 9.87 -39.77 -12.37
C ARG A 116 9.31 -39.71 -10.94
N SER A 117 10.16 -39.73 -9.92
CA SER A 117 9.72 -39.74 -8.53
C SER A 117 8.95 -38.45 -8.18
N LYS A 118 7.84 -38.63 -7.47
CA LYS A 118 6.69 -37.71 -7.27
C LYS A 118 7.00 -36.27 -6.79
N SER A 119 8.26 -35.91 -6.54
CA SER A 119 8.67 -34.60 -6.02
C SER A 119 9.00 -33.59 -7.14
N GLY A 120 9.68 -34.00 -8.23
CA GLY A 120 10.03 -33.15 -9.37
C GLY A 120 8.83 -32.90 -10.29
N ALA A 121 8.16 -33.97 -10.70
CA ALA A 121 6.94 -33.90 -11.51
C ALA A 121 5.81 -33.14 -10.80
N ALA A 122 5.60 -33.30 -9.48
CA ALA A 122 4.59 -32.53 -8.72
C ALA A 122 4.92 -31.03 -8.57
N ARG A 123 6.19 -30.64 -8.78
CA ARG A 123 6.64 -29.24 -8.79
C ARG A 123 6.48 -28.63 -10.19
N ALA A 124 6.82 -29.40 -11.23
CA ALA A 124 6.60 -29.07 -12.64
C ALA A 124 5.11 -29.09 -13.05
N LEU A 125 4.26 -29.87 -12.35
CA LEU A 125 2.79 -29.90 -12.47
C LEU A 125 2.13 -28.53 -12.17
N ARG A 126 2.86 -27.61 -11.50
CA ARG A 126 2.39 -26.22 -11.35
C ARG A 126 2.68 -25.35 -12.57
N GLY A 127 3.58 -25.76 -13.47
CA GLY A 127 4.22 -24.95 -14.52
C GLY A 127 3.37 -24.59 -15.74
N PHE A 128 2.25 -25.28 -15.99
CA PHE A 128 1.38 -25.00 -17.14
C PHE A 128 -0.10 -25.10 -16.79
N LYS A 129 -0.65 -24.04 -16.23
CA LYS A 129 -2.09 -23.85 -16.03
C LYS A 129 -2.57 -22.96 -17.15
N PHE A 130 -3.24 -23.52 -18.13
CA PHE A 130 -3.97 -22.74 -19.12
C PHE A 130 -5.16 -21.99 -18.49
N MET A 131 -5.58 -22.42 -17.29
CA MET A 131 -6.73 -21.90 -16.58
C MET A 131 -6.35 -21.18 -15.29
N THR A 132 -6.86 -19.95 -15.13
CA THR A 132 -6.74 -19.21 -13.87
C THR A 132 -7.63 -19.81 -12.78
N LYS A 133 -7.26 -19.55 -11.52
CA LYS A 133 -8.01 -19.92 -10.30
C LYS A 133 -9.49 -19.50 -10.29
N ASN A 134 -9.87 -18.51 -11.11
CA ASN A 134 -11.24 -18.00 -11.19
C ASN A 134 -12.18 -18.92 -11.97
N VAL A 135 -11.63 -19.74 -12.88
CA VAL A 135 -12.44 -20.62 -13.74
C VAL A 135 -12.58 -22.01 -13.12
N GLY A 136 -11.63 -22.47 -12.30
CA GLY A 136 -11.73 -23.77 -11.60
C GLY A 136 -12.86 -23.86 -10.56
N THR A 137 -13.46 -22.74 -10.18
CA THR A 137 -14.70 -22.71 -9.38
C THR A 137 -15.98 -22.78 -10.23
N GLU A 138 -15.86 -22.53 -11.53
CA GLU A 138 -16.95 -22.52 -12.51
C GLU A 138 -16.89 -23.82 -13.33
N GLY A 139 -17.69 -24.81 -12.96
CA GLY A 139 -17.73 -26.10 -13.68
C GLY A 139 -18.17 -25.98 -15.15
N TRP A 140 -18.06 -27.07 -15.92
CA TRP A 140 -18.51 -27.17 -17.31
C TRP A 140 -19.87 -26.53 -17.59
N SER A 141 -20.80 -26.60 -16.63
CA SER A 141 -22.14 -25.98 -16.70
C SER A 141 -22.12 -24.48 -17.01
N GLN A 142 -21.11 -23.72 -16.58
CA GLN A 142 -21.01 -22.29 -16.88
C GLN A 142 -20.41 -22.01 -18.25
N VAL A 143 -19.53 -22.89 -18.74
CA VAL A 143 -18.98 -22.84 -20.11
C VAL A 143 -20.07 -23.21 -21.10
N GLU A 144 -20.85 -24.25 -20.78
CA GLU A 144 -22.02 -24.67 -21.55
C GLU A 144 -23.06 -23.56 -21.67
N LYS A 145 -23.37 -22.85 -20.57
CA LYS A 145 -24.26 -21.69 -20.61
C LYS A 145 -23.73 -20.60 -21.55
N ARG A 146 -22.43 -20.28 -21.47
CA ARG A 146 -21.79 -19.30 -22.36
C ARG A 146 -21.76 -19.77 -23.81
N PHE A 147 -21.62 -21.06 -24.07
CA PHE A 147 -21.72 -21.61 -25.43
C PHE A 147 -23.10 -21.35 -26.01
N LEU A 148 -24.17 -21.60 -25.24
CA LEU A 148 -25.54 -21.34 -25.69
C LEU A 148 -25.77 -19.84 -26.00
N ASP A 149 -25.17 -18.94 -25.21
CA ASP A 149 -25.29 -17.50 -25.43
C ASP A 149 -24.43 -16.98 -26.61
N LEU A 150 -23.30 -17.63 -26.91
CA LEU A 150 -22.30 -17.14 -27.87
C LEU A 150 -22.30 -17.87 -29.22
N ALA A 151 -22.91 -19.05 -29.30
CA ALA A 151 -22.99 -19.83 -30.53
C ALA A 151 -23.88 -19.15 -31.58
N VAL A 152 -23.50 -19.31 -32.85
CA VAL A 152 -24.28 -18.90 -34.02
C VAL A 152 -24.59 -20.18 -34.78
N GLU A 153 -25.88 -20.45 -35.03
CA GLU A 153 -26.33 -21.69 -35.72
C GLU A 153 -25.84 -22.98 -35.05
N GLY A 154 -25.74 -22.99 -33.72
CA GLY A 154 -25.28 -24.16 -32.95
C GLY A 154 -23.77 -24.43 -32.99
N LYS A 155 -22.98 -23.52 -33.59
CA LYS A 155 -21.52 -23.59 -33.61
C LYS A 155 -20.90 -22.36 -32.96
N LEU A 156 -19.78 -22.55 -32.27
CA LEU A 156 -19.01 -21.46 -31.64
C LEU A 156 -17.88 -21.02 -32.57
N PRO A 157 -17.86 -19.76 -33.04
CA PRO A 157 -16.76 -19.23 -33.85
C PRO A 157 -15.46 -19.09 -33.04
N LYS A 158 -14.30 -19.28 -33.69
CA LYS A 158 -12.95 -19.07 -33.11
C LYS A 158 -12.82 -17.75 -32.38
N THR A 159 -13.37 -16.66 -32.92
CA THR A 159 -13.30 -15.31 -32.32
C THR A 159 -14.00 -15.19 -30.96
N ARG A 160 -14.95 -16.08 -30.66
CA ARG A 160 -15.70 -16.13 -29.40
C ARG A 160 -15.23 -17.25 -28.46
N PHE A 161 -14.30 -18.10 -28.92
CA PHE A 161 -13.76 -19.22 -28.14
C PHE A 161 -13.21 -18.77 -26.77
N GLY A 162 -12.32 -17.78 -26.76
CA GLY A 162 -11.75 -17.24 -25.51
C GLY A 162 -12.82 -16.78 -24.52
N GLN A 163 -13.84 -16.05 -24.98
CA GLN A 163 -14.93 -15.57 -24.13
C GLN A 163 -15.74 -16.74 -23.52
N CYS A 164 -15.96 -17.80 -24.30
CA CYS A 164 -16.68 -18.99 -23.86
C CYS A 164 -15.94 -19.72 -22.73
N ILE A 165 -14.63 -19.92 -22.85
CA ILE A 165 -13.80 -20.61 -21.82
C ILE A 165 -13.35 -19.68 -20.67
N GLY A 166 -13.63 -18.38 -20.76
CA GLY A 166 -13.27 -17.39 -19.73
C GLY A 166 -11.85 -16.83 -19.84
N MET A 167 -11.26 -16.91 -21.03
CA MET A 167 -10.00 -16.25 -21.38
C MET A 167 -10.29 -14.91 -22.07
N HIS A 168 -9.66 -13.83 -21.60
CA HIS A 168 -9.91 -12.48 -22.11
C HIS A 168 -8.98 -12.12 -23.28
N GLU A 169 -7.85 -12.79 -23.41
CA GLU A 169 -6.83 -12.58 -24.45
C GLU A 169 -7.21 -13.31 -25.73
N LYS A 170 -7.80 -12.59 -26.69
CA LYS A 170 -8.31 -13.17 -27.95
C LYS A 170 -7.23 -13.84 -28.79
N GLU A 171 -6.05 -13.24 -28.88
CA GLU A 171 -4.92 -13.74 -29.69
C GLU A 171 -4.41 -15.07 -29.13
N PHE A 172 -4.06 -15.10 -27.84
CA PHE A 172 -3.60 -16.32 -27.16
C PHE A 172 -4.67 -17.42 -27.14
N ALA A 173 -5.95 -17.06 -26.97
CA ALA A 173 -7.05 -18.02 -27.05
C ALA A 173 -7.25 -18.55 -28.49
N GLY A 174 -6.97 -17.75 -29.51
CA GLY A 174 -6.96 -18.16 -30.90
C GLY A 174 -5.89 -19.20 -31.20
N GLU A 175 -4.69 -19.01 -30.66
CA GLU A 175 -3.59 -19.97 -30.78
C GLU A 175 -3.89 -21.29 -30.07
N LEU A 176 -4.45 -21.22 -28.86
CA LEU A 176 -4.92 -22.40 -28.16
C LEU A 176 -6.01 -23.14 -28.95
N PHE A 177 -6.93 -22.42 -29.57
CA PHE A 177 -7.95 -23.01 -30.43
C PHE A 177 -7.33 -23.72 -31.64
N ASP A 178 -6.35 -23.10 -32.29
CA ASP A 178 -5.70 -23.68 -33.47
C ASP A 178 -4.90 -24.92 -33.10
N ALA A 179 -4.18 -24.91 -31.98
CA ALA A 179 -3.45 -26.08 -31.46
C ALA A 179 -4.40 -27.26 -31.18
N LEU A 180 -5.52 -26.99 -30.49
CA LEU A 180 -6.52 -28.01 -30.16
C LEU A 180 -7.26 -28.54 -31.40
N SER A 181 -7.50 -27.68 -32.38
CA SER A 181 -8.12 -28.03 -33.66
C SER A 181 -7.19 -28.85 -34.54
N ARG A 182 -5.92 -28.45 -34.69
CA ARG A 182 -4.87 -29.17 -35.45
C ARG A 182 -4.74 -30.61 -34.95
N ARG A 183 -4.65 -30.78 -33.63
CA ARG A 183 -4.52 -32.10 -32.99
C ARG A 183 -5.67 -33.06 -33.32
N ARG A 184 -6.87 -32.53 -33.60
CA ARG A 184 -8.08 -33.31 -33.90
C ARG A 184 -8.43 -33.31 -35.39
N GLY A 185 -7.61 -32.71 -36.25
CA GLY A 185 -7.90 -32.59 -37.69
C GLY A 185 -9.11 -31.70 -38.01
N ILE A 186 -9.51 -30.81 -37.09
CA ILE A 186 -10.62 -29.88 -37.29
C ILE A 186 -10.12 -28.70 -38.13
N THR A 187 -10.62 -28.57 -39.35
CA THR A 187 -10.26 -27.49 -40.28
C THR A 187 -11.24 -26.31 -40.27
N SER A 188 -12.39 -26.46 -39.60
CA SER A 188 -13.41 -25.41 -39.52
C SER A 188 -13.08 -24.34 -38.48
N ALA A 189 -13.29 -23.06 -38.83
CA ALA A 189 -13.12 -21.91 -37.93
C ALA A 189 -14.21 -21.79 -36.83
N SER A 190 -15.00 -22.85 -36.64
CA SER A 190 -16.08 -22.95 -35.67
C SER A 190 -16.18 -24.37 -35.14
N ILE A 191 -16.52 -24.53 -33.87
CA ILE A 191 -16.65 -25.83 -33.19
C ILE A 191 -18.07 -26.05 -32.66
N THR A 192 -18.49 -27.30 -32.63
CA THR A 192 -19.71 -27.76 -31.99
C THR A 192 -19.56 -27.81 -30.46
N LYS A 193 -20.68 -28.03 -29.76
CA LYS A 193 -20.69 -28.16 -28.30
C LYS A 193 -19.87 -29.36 -27.81
N ASP A 194 -19.91 -30.47 -28.54
CA ASP A 194 -19.20 -31.70 -28.17
C ASP A 194 -17.69 -31.52 -28.36
N GLU A 195 -17.26 -30.91 -29.47
CA GLU A 195 -15.85 -30.53 -29.69
C GLU A 195 -15.35 -29.55 -28.63
N LEU A 196 -16.18 -28.56 -28.23
CA LEU A 196 -15.84 -27.66 -27.13
C LEU A 196 -15.67 -28.41 -25.79
N ARG A 197 -16.47 -29.45 -25.55
CA ARG A 197 -16.36 -30.26 -24.35
C ARG A 197 -15.04 -31.02 -24.29
N GLU A 198 -14.62 -31.60 -25.41
CA GLU A 198 -13.32 -32.24 -25.50
C GLU A 198 -12.17 -31.25 -25.31
N PHE A 199 -12.29 -30.05 -25.89
CA PHE A 199 -11.30 -28.98 -25.70
C PHE A 199 -11.21 -28.62 -24.21
N TRP A 200 -12.36 -28.49 -23.54
CA TRP A 200 -12.43 -28.19 -22.12
C TRP A 200 -11.81 -29.29 -21.24
N GLU A 201 -12.09 -30.56 -21.53
CA GLU A 201 -11.52 -31.70 -20.80
C GLU A 201 -9.99 -31.73 -20.92
N GLN A 202 -9.44 -31.44 -22.10
CA GLN A 202 -7.98 -31.34 -22.30
C GLN A 202 -7.36 -30.13 -21.58
N ILE A 203 -7.99 -28.96 -21.66
CA ILE A 203 -7.50 -27.73 -21.01
C ILE A 203 -7.55 -27.86 -19.47
N THR A 204 -8.56 -28.57 -18.94
CA THR A 204 -8.75 -28.80 -17.50
C THR A 204 -7.92 -29.94 -16.93
N ASP A 205 -7.34 -30.81 -17.79
CA ASP A 205 -6.49 -31.90 -17.37
C ASP A 205 -5.36 -31.38 -16.46
N GLN A 206 -5.11 -32.08 -15.36
CA GLN A 206 -4.08 -31.75 -14.39
C GLN A 206 -2.76 -32.46 -14.68
N SER A 207 -2.70 -33.39 -15.63
CA SER A 207 -1.47 -34.09 -15.97
C SER A 207 -0.43 -33.16 -16.61
N PHE A 208 0.84 -33.32 -16.22
CA PHE A 208 1.94 -32.49 -16.71
C PHE A 208 2.16 -32.75 -18.20
N ASP A 209 2.16 -34.02 -18.60
CA ASP A 209 2.41 -34.44 -19.97
C ASP A 209 1.35 -33.87 -20.93
N SER A 210 0.05 -33.93 -20.59
CA SER A 210 -1.00 -33.34 -21.44
C SER A 210 -0.86 -31.83 -21.57
N ARG A 211 -0.42 -31.14 -20.51
CA ARG A 211 -0.25 -29.68 -20.50
C ARG A 211 0.98 -29.22 -21.24
N LEU A 212 2.09 -29.93 -21.06
CA LEU A 212 3.32 -29.70 -21.79
C LEU A 212 3.10 -29.96 -23.27
N GLN A 213 2.41 -31.06 -23.62
CA GLN A 213 2.04 -31.34 -25.00
C GLN A 213 1.14 -30.25 -25.57
N THR A 214 0.09 -29.84 -24.86
CA THR A 214 -0.80 -28.75 -25.32
C THR A 214 -0.02 -27.44 -25.49
N PHE A 215 0.97 -27.18 -24.64
CA PHE A 215 1.83 -26.01 -24.76
C PHE A 215 2.76 -26.14 -25.98
N PHE A 216 3.36 -27.31 -26.18
CA PHE A 216 4.21 -27.62 -27.32
C PHE A 216 3.44 -27.45 -28.63
N ASP A 217 2.24 -28.04 -28.73
CA ASP A 217 1.34 -27.94 -29.90
C ASP A 217 0.89 -26.49 -30.19
N MET A 218 0.95 -25.60 -29.19
CA MET A 218 0.70 -24.16 -29.37
C MET A 218 1.90 -23.41 -29.96
N VAL A 219 3.13 -23.86 -29.66
CA VAL A 219 4.35 -23.25 -30.18
C VAL A 219 4.67 -23.81 -31.57
N ASP A 220 4.54 -25.12 -31.74
CA ASP A 220 4.71 -25.83 -33.01
C ASP A 220 3.54 -25.51 -33.96
N LYS A 221 3.80 -24.66 -34.96
CA LYS A 221 2.79 -24.17 -35.90
C LYS A 221 2.61 -25.13 -37.07
N ASN A 222 3.67 -25.80 -37.50
CA ASN A 222 3.70 -26.66 -38.66
C ASN A 222 3.39 -28.14 -38.32
N ALA A 223 3.27 -28.46 -37.03
CA ALA A 223 3.01 -29.78 -36.47
C ALA A 223 4.09 -30.82 -36.84
N ASP A 224 5.33 -30.38 -37.02
CA ASP A 224 6.45 -31.26 -37.38
C ASP A 224 7.16 -31.88 -36.16
N GLY A 225 6.72 -31.52 -34.94
CA GLY A 225 7.30 -32.01 -33.69
C GLY A 225 8.59 -31.31 -33.29
N ARG A 226 8.93 -30.17 -33.93
CA ARG A 226 10.14 -29.40 -33.72
C ARG A 226 9.76 -27.93 -33.56
N ILE A 227 10.46 -27.23 -32.67
CA ILE A 227 10.24 -25.80 -32.43
C ILE A 227 11.45 -25.03 -32.96
N THR A 228 11.23 -24.21 -33.97
CA THR A 228 12.24 -23.33 -34.59
C THR A 228 12.42 -22.02 -33.81
N GLN A 229 13.49 -21.28 -34.09
CA GLN A 229 13.74 -19.98 -33.44
C GLN A 229 12.63 -18.97 -33.73
N GLU A 230 12.08 -18.97 -34.94
CA GLU A 230 10.99 -18.10 -35.36
C GLU A 230 9.70 -18.38 -34.57
N GLU A 231 9.39 -19.66 -34.34
CA GLU A 231 8.23 -20.08 -33.54
C GLU A 231 8.40 -19.69 -32.07
N VAL A 232 9.61 -19.84 -31.51
CA VAL A 232 9.94 -19.34 -30.16
C VAL A 232 9.75 -17.82 -30.08
N GLN A 233 10.22 -17.07 -31.08
CA GLN A 233 10.07 -15.62 -31.12
C GLN A 233 8.60 -15.19 -31.15
N GLU A 234 7.78 -15.86 -31.96
CA GLU A 234 6.35 -15.56 -32.09
C GLU A 234 5.61 -15.79 -30.78
N ILE A 235 5.81 -16.95 -30.13
CA ILE A 235 5.12 -17.26 -28.88
C ILE A 235 5.60 -16.37 -27.72
N ILE A 236 6.87 -15.96 -27.71
CA ILE A 236 7.38 -14.96 -26.75
C ILE A 236 6.67 -13.62 -26.97
N GLY A 237 6.52 -13.18 -28.23
CA GLY A 237 5.79 -11.97 -28.59
C GLY A 237 4.33 -12.01 -28.13
N LEU A 238 3.63 -13.11 -28.36
CA LEU A 238 2.26 -13.33 -27.92
C LEU A 238 2.13 -13.35 -26.38
N SER A 239 3.05 -14.05 -25.70
CA SER A 239 3.10 -14.09 -24.24
C SER A 239 3.40 -12.72 -23.66
N ALA A 240 4.32 -11.95 -24.26
CA ALA A 240 4.65 -10.59 -23.87
C ALA A 240 3.44 -9.65 -24.04
N SER A 241 2.73 -9.74 -25.17
CA SER A 241 1.50 -8.99 -25.45
C SER A 241 0.41 -9.30 -24.41
N ALA A 242 0.14 -10.59 -24.16
CA ALA A 242 -0.84 -11.05 -23.18
C ALA A 242 -0.56 -10.52 -21.76
N ASN A 243 0.73 -10.40 -21.38
CA ASN A 243 1.16 -9.92 -20.06
C ASN A 243 1.52 -8.41 -20.03
N LYS A 244 1.30 -7.69 -21.15
CA LYS A 244 1.57 -6.24 -21.31
C LYS A 244 3.04 -5.86 -21.06
N LEU A 245 3.97 -6.67 -21.55
CA LEU A 245 5.42 -6.48 -21.43
C LEU A 245 6.01 -5.95 -22.74
N SER A 246 5.83 -4.65 -23.02
CA SER A 246 6.21 -4.05 -24.31
C SER A 246 7.70 -4.20 -24.65
N LYS A 247 8.59 -4.10 -23.66
CA LYS A 247 10.04 -4.25 -23.89
C LYS A 247 10.45 -5.68 -24.23
N LEU A 248 9.72 -6.65 -23.70
CA LEU A 248 9.97 -8.05 -23.99
C LEU A 248 9.49 -8.39 -25.41
N GLN A 249 8.41 -7.74 -25.84
CA GLN A 249 7.92 -7.83 -27.22
C GLN A 249 8.89 -7.21 -28.23
N GLU A 250 9.51 -6.06 -27.91
CA GLU A 250 10.47 -5.37 -28.79
C GLU A 250 11.79 -6.12 -28.99
N ARG A 251 12.18 -6.99 -28.05
CA ARG A 251 13.45 -7.75 -28.05
C ARG A 251 13.23 -9.26 -28.07
N SER A 252 12.13 -9.71 -28.66
CA SER A 252 11.75 -11.12 -28.67
C SER A 252 12.77 -11.99 -29.41
N ASP A 253 13.47 -11.42 -30.40
CA ASP A 253 14.57 -12.01 -31.16
C ASP A 253 15.79 -12.34 -30.28
N GLU A 254 16.26 -11.38 -29.48
CA GLU A 254 17.39 -11.57 -28.55
C GLU A 254 17.07 -12.68 -27.53
N TYR A 255 15.83 -12.70 -27.04
CA TYR A 255 15.39 -13.69 -26.06
C TYR A 255 15.13 -15.08 -26.67
N ALA A 256 14.66 -15.14 -27.90
CA ALA A 256 14.54 -16.40 -28.64
C ALA A 256 15.93 -17.02 -28.85
N ALA A 257 16.92 -16.22 -29.26
CA ALA A 257 18.30 -16.67 -29.41
C ALA A 257 18.88 -17.22 -28.08
N LEU A 258 18.60 -16.56 -26.96
CA LEU A 258 19.03 -17.03 -25.63
C LEU A 258 18.38 -18.37 -25.24
N ILE A 259 17.14 -18.62 -25.65
CA ILE A 259 16.47 -19.91 -25.43
C ILE A 259 17.06 -20.99 -26.33
N MET A 260 17.31 -20.68 -27.61
CA MET A 260 17.94 -21.62 -28.54
C MET A 260 19.34 -22.01 -28.07
N GLU A 261 20.16 -21.06 -27.60
CA GLU A 261 21.51 -21.32 -27.08
C GLU A 261 21.51 -22.30 -25.90
N GLU A 262 20.46 -22.31 -25.07
CA GLU A 262 20.34 -23.18 -23.90
C GLU A 262 19.61 -24.51 -24.19
N LEU A 263 18.68 -24.53 -25.14
CA LEU A 263 17.85 -25.70 -25.47
C LEU A 263 18.28 -26.49 -26.71
N ASP A 264 19.20 -25.93 -27.51
CA ASP A 264 19.80 -26.55 -28.68
C ASP A 264 21.34 -26.43 -28.61
N PRO A 265 21.97 -27.17 -27.67
CA PRO A 265 23.43 -27.10 -27.47
C PRO A 265 24.21 -27.62 -28.68
N ASP A 266 23.58 -28.46 -29.51
CA ASP A 266 24.17 -29.05 -30.70
C ASP A 266 23.97 -28.18 -31.96
N ASN A 267 23.30 -27.03 -31.82
CA ASN A 267 23.04 -26.05 -32.89
C ASN A 267 22.35 -26.66 -34.12
N LEU A 268 21.35 -27.51 -33.86
CA LEU A 268 20.51 -28.19 -34.85
C LEU A 268 19.48 -27.25 -35.50
N GLY A 269 19.23 -26.08 -34.90
CA GLY A 269 18.26 -25.09 -35.33
C GLY A 269 16.83 -25.35 -34.85
N TYR A 270 16.62 -26.35 -33.98
CA TYR A 270 15.29 -26.70 -33.48
C TYR A 270 15.31 -27.33 -32.08
N ILE A 271 14.21 -27.15 -31.34
CA ILE A 271 14.00 -27.68 -30.00
C ILE A 271 12.96 -28.80 -30.07
N GLU A 272 13.30 -29.98 -29.54
CA GLU A 272 12.36 -31.08 -29.40
C GLU A 272 11.65 -31.05 -28.04
N LEU A 273 10.50 -31.72 -27.93
CA LEU A 273 9.68 -31.79 -26.72
C LEU A 273 10.48 -32.22 -25.47
N HIS A 274 11.42 -33.14 -25.64
CA HIS A 274 12.25 -33.66 -24.54
C HIS A 274 13.25 -32.62 -24.00
N ASN A 275 13.76 -31.72 -24.85
CA ASN A 275 14.63 -30.61 -24.44
C ASN A 275 13.85 -29.61 -23.57
N LEU A 276 12.63 -29.29 -24.00
CA LEU A 276 11.73 -28.43 -23.23
C LEU A 276 11.35 -29.07 -21.88
N GLU A 277 11.06 -30.37 -21.87
CA GLU A 277 10.76 -31.14 -20.65
C GLU A 277 11.93 -31.09 -19.65
N MET A 278 13.16 -31.32 -20.12
CA MET A 278 14.36 -31.29 -19.29
C MET A 278 14.56 -29.95 -18.58
N LEU A 279 14.36 -28.83 -19.29
CA LEU A 279 14.57 -27.49 -18.73
C LEU A 279 13.45 -27.10 -17.74
N LEU A 280 12.21 -27.48 -18.02
CA LEU A 280 11.08 -27.27 -17.10
C LEU A 280 11.20 -28.10 -15.82
N LEU A 281 11.85 -29.27 -15.91
CA LEU A 281 12.21 -30.09 -14.75
C LEU A 281 13.47 -29.58 -14.03
N GLN A 282 14.37 -28.87 -14.72
CA GLN A 282 15.63 -28.34 -14.17
C GLN A 282 15.57 -26.88 -13.64
N ALA A 283 14.62 -26.05 -14.10
CA ALA A 283 14.49 -24.66 -13.67
C ALA A 283 14.07 -24.53 -12.18
N PRO A 284 14.62 -23.56 -11.44
CA PRO A 284 15.71 -23.87 -10.52
C PRO A 284 15.28 -24.20 -9.08
N ALA A 285 16.13 -25.03 -8.49
CA ALA A 285 16.29 -25.32 -7.07
C ALA A 285 16.58 -24.08 -6.18
N GLN A 286 16.34 -22.84 -6.62
CA GLN A 286 16.47 -21.60 -5.82
C GLN A 286 15.13 -21.14 -5.22
N SER A 287 13.99 -21.55 -5.80
CA SER A 287 12.66 -21.38 -5.15
C SER A 287 12.45 -22.35 -3.97
N THR A 288 13.39 -23.27 -3.78
CA THR A 288 13.37 -24.30 -2.72
C THR A 288 13.34 -23.66 -1.35
N HIS A 289 14.14 -22.62 -1.10
CA HIS A 289 14.23 -21.99 0.22
C HIS A 289 12.89 -21.41 0.73
N ILE A 290 11.96 -21.03 -0.15
CA ILE A 290 10.66 -20.47 0.28
C ILE A 290 9.59 -21.57 0.40
N THR A 291 9.66 -22.62 -0.43
CA THR A 291 8.59 -23.61 -0.58
C THR A 291 8.75 -24.86 0.28
N THR A 292 9.99 -25.33 0.53
CA THR A 292 10.25 -26.38 1.55
C THR A 292 10.09 -25.80 2.95
N ASP A 293 10.58 -24.56 3.17
CA ASP A 293 10.23 -23.77 4.34
C ASP A 293 8.72 -23.70 4.48
N SER A 294 7.94 -23.31 3.46
CA SER A 294 6.48 -23.22 3.58
C SER A 294 5.78 -24.47 4.13
N ARG A 295 6.20 -25.70 3.79
CA ARG A 295 5.53 -26.94 4.27
C ARG A 295 5.97 -27.30 5.69
N VAL A 296 7.29 -27.31 5.95
CA VAL A 296 7.87 -27.55 7.28
C VAL A 296 7.43 -26.46 8.25
N MET A 297 7.44 -25.21 7.81
CA MET A 297 6.93 -24.04 8.52
C MET A 297 5.42 -24.13 8.73
N SER A 298 4.62 -24.67 7.80
CA SER A 298 3.17 -24.87 8.04
C SER A 298 2.88 -25.93 9.10
N GLN A 299 3.71 -26.98 9.19
CA GLN A 299 3.68 -27.96 10.29
C GLN A 299 4.19 -27.36 11.61
N MET A 300 5.32 -26.63 11.60
CA MET A 300 5.79 -25.87 12.77
C MET A 300 4.81 -24.77 13.19
N LEU A 301 4.00 -24.24 12.28
CA LEU A 301 2.94 -23.25 12.53
C LEU A 301 1.78 -23.82 13.30
N SER A 302 1.34 -25.02 12.94
CA SER A 302 0.31 -25.77 13.66
C SER A 302 0.74 -25.96 15.12
N GLN A 303 2.04 -26.14 15.34
CA GLN A 303 2.63 -26.35 16.67
C GLN A 303 2.99 -25.04 17.41
N LYS A 304 3.43 -23.97 16.72
CA LYS A 304 3.90 -22.70 17.34
C LYS A 304 2.88 -21.56 17.35
N LEU A 305 1.98 -21.47 16.36
CA LEU A 305 0.82 -20.58 16.48
C LEU A 305 -0.23 -21.33 17.27
N VAL A 306 -0.10 -21.36 18.59
CA VAL A 306 -1.24 -21.70 19.46
C VAL A 306 -2.29 -20.63 19.21
N PRO A 307 -3.38 -20.92 18.48
CA PRO A 307 -4.47 -19.98 18.41
C PRO A 307 -5.08 -20.05 19.80
N THR A 308 -5.10 -18.94 20.53
CA THR A 308 -6.01 -18.79 21.67
C THR A 308 -7.43 -18.72 21.11
N LYS A 309 -7.92 -19.83 20.55
CA LYS A 309 -9.27 -19.99 20.03
C LYS A 309 -10.18 -20.18 21.24
N GLU A 310 -10.36 -19.11 21.99
CA GLU A 310 -11.30 -19.10 23.11
C GLU A 310 -12.72 -19.10 22.57
N TYR A 311 -13.49 -20.12 22.95
CA TYR A 311 -14.83 -20.37 22.45
C TYR A 311 -15.89 -19.38 22.99
N ASN A 312 -15.56 -18.64 24.05
CA ASN A 312 -16.53 -17.77 24.72
C ASN A 312 -16.66 -16.40 24.03
N PRO A 313 -17.83 -16.07 23.44
CA PRO A 313 -18.03 -14.83 22.67
C PRO A 313 -17.89 -13.57 23.54
N ILE A 314 -18.21 -13.65 24.83
CA ILE A 314 -18.10 -12.52 25.77
C ILE A 314 -16.63 -12.21 26.06
N LYS A 315 -15.83 -13.23 26.41
CA LYS A 315 -14.38 -13.06 26.62
C LYS A 315 -13.68 -12.58 25.36
N ARG A 316 -14.09 -13.08 24.18
CA ARG A 316 -13.62 -12.60 22.88
C ARG A 316 -13.98 -11.13 22.64
N GLY A 317 -15.20 -10.73 22.99
CA GLY A 317 -15.66 -9.34 22.92
C GLY A 317 -14.84 -8.42 23.82
N PHE A 318 -14.66 -8.78 25.10
CA PHE A 318 -13.83 -8.02 26.05
C PHE A 318 -12.38 -7.92 25.60
N ARG A 319 -11.77 -9.01 25.11
CA ARG A 319 -10.39 -8.97 24.63
C ARG A 319 -10.26 -8.15 23.34
N ALA A 320 -11.24 -8.23 22.44
CA ALA A 320 -11.28 -7.39 21.25
C ALA A 320 -11.43 -5.90 21.60
N LEU A 321 -12.23 -5.57 22.62
CA LEU A 321 -12.35 -4.22 23.16
C LEU A 321 -11.05 -3.76 23.83
N ALA A 322 -10.42 -4.62 24.64
CA ALA A 322 -9.14 -4.33 25.28
C ALA A 322 -8.05 -4.03 24.24
N TYR A 323 -7.94 -4.85 23.19
CA TYR A 323 -7.03 -4.57 22.08
C TYR A 323 -7.40 -3.29 21.33
N PHE A 324 -8.69 -3.03 21.08
CA PHE A 324 -9.12 -1.79 20.43
C PHE A 324 -8.72 -0.54 21.24
N VAL A 325 -8.87 -0.61 22.57
CA VAL A 325 -8.45 0.44 23.49
C VAL A 325 -6.93 0.56 23.48
N GLU A 326 -6.17 -0.54 23.61
CA GLU A 326 -4.70 -0.52 23.57
C GLU A 326 -4.18 0.08 22.25
N ASP A 327 -4.77 -0.30 21.11
CA ASP A 327 -4.36 0.17 19.78
C ASP A 327 -4.71 1.64 19.52
N ASN A 328 -5.77 2.18 20.16
CA ASN A 328 -6.31 3.51 19.87
C ASN A 328 -6.40 4.43 21.10
N TRP A 329 -5.73 4.10 22.20
CA TRP A 329 -5.89 4.81 23.47
C TRP A 329 -5.62 6.32 23.34
N LYS A 330 -4.60 6.72 22.56
CA LYS A 330 -4.29 8.14 22.28
C LYS A 330 -5.46 8.87 21.62
N ARG A 331 -6.12 8.22 20.65
CA ARG A 331 -7.28 8.79 19.93
C ARG A 331 -8.48 8.90 20.86
N ILE A 332 -8.74 7.83 21.62
CA ILE A 332 -9.85 7.79 22.59
C ILE A 332 -9.67 8.89 23.64
N TRP A 333 -8.46 9.02 24.20
CA TRP A 333 -8.12 10.05 25.16
C TRP A 333 -8.38 11.47 24.62
N VAL A 334 -7.88 11.79 23.43
CA VAL A 334 -8.05 13.13 22.84
C VAL A 334 -9.52 13.42 22.51
N ILE A 335 -10.26 12.44 21.99
CA ILE A 335 -11.70 12.60 21.71
C ILE A 335 -12.50 12.78 23.00
N ALA A 336 -12.21 11.97 24.03
CA ALA A 336 -12.87 12.07 25.33
C ALA A 336 -12.60 13.44 25.98
N LEU A 337 -11.36 13.92 25.94
CA LEU A 337 -10.99 15.25 26.43
C LEU A 337 -11.73 16.36 25.67
N TRP A 338 -11.78 16.28 24.34
CA TRP A 338 -12.50 17.24 23.51
C TRP A 338 -14.01 17.27 23.82
N LEU A 339 -14.65 16.10 23.93
CA LEU A 339 -16.06 15.98 24.28
C LEU A 339 -16.34 16.48 25.70
N ALA A 340 -15.46 16.18 26.66
CA ALA A 340 -15.59 16.65 28.03
C ALA A 340 -15.54 18.19 28.12
N ILE A 341 -14.61 18.82 27.39
CA ILE A 341 -14.53 20.29 27.31
C ILE A 341 -15.80 20.86 26.66
N CYS A 342 -16.29 20.27 25.56
CA CYS A 342 -17.53 20.73 24.91
C CYS A 342 -18.73 20.61 25.85
N ALA A 343 -18.88 19.48 26.55
CA ALA A 343 -19.97 19.26 27.50
C ALA A 343 -19.89 20.23 28.69
N ALA A 344 -18.69 20.47 29.22
CA ALA A 344 -18.47 21.41 30.32
C ALA A 344 -18.82 22.85 29.91
N LEU A 345 -18.35 23.31 28.75
CA LEU A 345 -18.65 24.66 28.23
C LEU A 345 -20.13 24.84 27.93
N PHE A 346 -20.77 23.84 27.30
CA PHE A 346 -22.20 23.85 27.03
C PHE A 346 -22.99 23.96 28.34
N THR A 347 -22.70 23.09 29.31
CA THR A 347 -23.40 23.03 30.60
C THR A 347 -23.19 24.31 31.40
N TRP A 348 -21.97 24.84 31.43
CA TRP A 348 -21.65 26.10 32.11
C TRP A 348 -22.48 27.26 31.56
N LYS A 349 -22.53 27.43 30.24
CA LYS A 349 -23.34 28.49 29.63
C LYS A 349 -24.83 28.25 29.75
N PHE A 350 -25.27 27.00 29.67
CA PHE A 350 -26.65 26.62 29.88
C PHE A 350 -27.13 27.03 31.27
N ILE A 351 -26.38 26.68 32.32
CA ILE A 351 -26.68 27.06 33.71
C ILE A 351 -26.60 28.58 33.88
N GLN A 352 -25.57 29.22 33.33
CA GLN A 352 -25.42 30.69 33.42
C GLN A 352 -26.64 31.42 32.86
N TYR A 353 -27.17 30.99 31.70
CA TYR A 353 -28.33 31.64 31.09
C TYR A 353 -29.65 31.23 31.73
N LYS A 354 -29.74 30.05 32.37
CA LYS A 354 -30.91 29.64 33.17
C LYS A 354 -31.14 30.57 34.37
N HIS A 355 -30.07 31.15 34.92
CA HIS A 355 -30.15 32.10 36.05
C HIS A 355 -30.20 33.57 35.62
N ARG A 356 -30.45 33.88 34.34
CA ARG A 356 -30.63 35.26 33.85
C ARG A 356 -32.10 35.54 33.58
N ALA A 357 -32.51 36.80 33.73
CA ALA A 357 -33.87 37.26 33.42
C ALA A 357 -34.30 37.00 31.95
N VAL A 358 -33.34 36.76 31.05
CA VAL A 358 -33.59 36.34 29.66
C VAL A 358 -34.25 34.97 29.56
N PHE A 359 -34.04 34.11 30.56
CA PHE A 359 -34.65 32.79 30.62
C PHE A 359 -36.16 32.84 30.80
N ASP A 360 -36.67 33.81 31.55
CA ASP A 360 -38.10 33.90 31.86
C ASP A 360 -38.94 34.13 30.60
N VAL A 361 -38.36 34.79 29.59
CA VAL A 361 -38.98 35.09 28.29
C VAL A 361 -38.68 34.01 27.24
N MET A 362 -37.40 33.69 27.05
CA MET A 362 -36.96 32.86 25.92
C MET A 362 -36.89 31.35 26.28
N GLY A 363 -36.86 31.02 27.59
CA GLY A 363 -36.86 29.66 28.13
C GLY A 363 -35.64 28.82 27.75
N TYR A 364 -35.83 27.52 27.60
CA TYR A 364 -34.73 26.58 27.31
C TYR A 364 -34.06 26.76 25.93
N CYS A 365 -34.69 27.48 25.02
CA CYS A 365 -34.14 27.73 23.70
C CYS A 365 -32.93 28.67 23.76
N VAL A 366 -32.97 29.73 24.58
CA VAL A 366 -31.82 30.62 24.73
C VAL A 366 -30.66 29.93 25.44
N THR A 367 -30.93 29.07 26.44
CA THR A 367 -29.86 28.35 27.15
C THR A 367 -29.18 27.33 26.23
N ALA A 368 -29.95 26.62 25.40
CA ALA A 368 -29.42 25.71 24.39
C ALA A 368 -28.65 26.45 23.29
N ALA A 369 -29.18 27.57 22.79
CA ALA A 369 -28.54 28.38 21.75
C ALA A 369 -27.22 28.98 22.24
N LYS A 370 -27.15 29.47 23.48
CA LYS A 370 -25.92 30.03 24.06
C LYS A 370 -24.93 28.95 24.50
N GLY A 371 -25.41 27.80 24.96
CA GLY A 371 -24.57 26.62 25.18
C GLY A 371 -23.88 26.17 23.88
N ALA A 372 -24.65 26.06 22.79
CA ALA A 372 -24.13 25.73 21.47
C ALA A 372 -23.20 26.81 20.91
N ALA A 373 -23.50 28.10 21.14
CA ALA A 373 -22.62 29.19 20.74
C ALA A 373 -21.24 29.11 21.41
N GLU A 374 -21.16 28.70 22.67
CA GLU A 374 -19.88 28.59 23.38
C GLU A 374 -19.03 27.42 22.87
N THR A 375 -19.66 26.28 22.59
CA THR A 375 -18.96 25.16 21.96
C THR A 375 -18.53 25.49 20.53
N LEU A 376 -19.31 26.30 19.80
CA LEU A 376 -18.93 26.81 18.48
C LEU A 376 -17.69 27.70 18.55
N LYS A 377 -17.61 28.65 19.48
CA LYS A 377 -16.42 29.49 19.65
C LYS A 377 -15.16 28.64 19.88
N PHE A 378 -15.26 27.66 20.78
CA PHE A 378 -14.16 26.74 21.06
C PHE A 378 -13.77 25.90 19.84
N ASN A 379 -14.74 25.31 19.14
CA ASN A 379 -14.45 24.47 17.98
C ASN A 379 -13.95 25.27 16.77
N MET A 380 -14.46 26.48 16.55
CA MET A 380 -13.94 27.43 15.56
C MET A 380 -12.52 27.88 15.90
N ALA A 381 -12.17 28.04 17.18
CA ALA A 381 -10.79 28.28 17.58
C ALA A 381 -9.88 27.05 17.32
N LEU A 382 -10.36 25.85 17.69
CA LEU A 382 -9.60 24.61 17.64
C LEU A 382 -9.36 24.10 16.20
N ILE A 383 -10.30 24.30 15.27
CA ILE A 383 -10.23 23.72 13.91
C ILE A 383 -9.03 24.23 13.08
N LEU A 384 -8.47 25.40 13.44
CA LEU A 384 -7.28 25.97 12.79
C LEU A 384 -5.98 25.25 13.21
N LEU A 385 -5.89 24.74 14.43
CA LEU A 385 -4.64 24.17 14.95
C LEU A 385 -4.20 22.89 14.20
N PRO A 386 -5.09 21.94 13.84
CA PRO A 386 -4.67 20.75 13.12
C PRO A 386 -4.15 21.01 11.71
N VAL A 387 -4.50 22.15 11.09
CA VAL A 387 -4.04 22.54 9.75
C VAL A 387 -2.73 23.35 9.78
N CYS A 388 -2.23 23.70 10.96
CA CYS A 388 -0.91 24.29 11.19
C CYS A 388 0.21 23.22 11.06
N ARG A 389 0.49 22.78 9.83
CA ARG A 389 1.39 21.64 9.53
C ARG A 389 2.82 21.83 10.04
N ASN A 390 3.37 23.04 9.97
CA ASN A 390 4.72 23.30 10.48
C ASN A 390 4.76 23.15 11.99
N THR A 391 3.77 23.75 12.67
CA THR A 391 3.62 23.67 14.13
C THR A 391 3.40 22.23 14.60
N ILE A 392 2.53 21.48 13.92
CA ILE A 392 2.26 20.06 14.21
C ILE A 392 3.52 19.21 13.99
N THR A 393 4.26 19.44 12.90
CA THR A 393 5.51 18.72 12.62
C THR A 393 6.57 19.01 13.70
N TRP A 394 6.68 20.27 14.14
CA TRP A 394 7.57 20.67 15.21
C TRP A 394 7.17 20.05 16.56
N LEU A 395 5.89 20.12 16.94
CA LEU A 395 5.36 19.48 18.15
C LEU A 395 5.65 17.99 18.15
N ARG A 396 5.39 17.29 17.03
CA ARG A 396 5.64 15.86 16.90
C ARG A 396 7.13 15.50 17.04
N SER A 397 8.02 16.24 16.39
CA SER A 397 9.44 15.85 16.27
C SER A 397 10.36 16.40 17.37
N LYS A 398 10.02 17.54 17.97
CA LYS A 398 10.86 18.22 18.98
C LYS A 398 10.36 18.08 20.40
N THR A 399 9.07 17.76 20.59
CA THR A 399 8.49 17.65 21.93
C THR A 399 8.13 16.20 22.26
N LYS A 400 8.01 15.92 23.56
CA LYS A 400 7.53 14.62 24.08
C LYS A 400 6.01 14.45 23.96
N LEU A 401 5.30 15.44 23.41
CA LEU A 401 3.84 15.47 23.35
C LEU A 401 3.26 14.40 22.41
N GLY A 402 4.04 13.92 21.42
CA GLY A 402 3.67 12.81 20.54
C GLY A 402 3.45 11.47 21.27
N MET A 403 3.91 11.34 22.52
CA MET A 403 3.59 10.18 23.36
C MET A 403 2.11 10.15 23.77
N ALA A 404 1.48 11.30 23.96
CA ALA A 404 0.08 11.40 24.41
C ALA A 404 -0.89 11.79 23.28
N VAL A 405 -0.43 12.54 22.28
CA VAL A 405 -1.28 13.10 21.22
C VAL A 405 -0.93 12.48 19.86
N PRO A 406 -1.91 11.92 19.11
CA PRO A 406 -1.67 11.34 17.79
C PRO A 406 -1.64 12.43 16.71
N PHE A 407 -0.53 13.15 16.58
CA PHE A 407 -0.38 14.27 15.65
C PHE A 407 -0.55 13.90 14.17
N ASP A 408 -0.32 12.64 13.79
CA ASP A 408 -0.48 12.17 12.41
C ASP A 408 -1.95 12.08 11.96
N ASP A 409 -2.88 12.08 12.91
CA ASP A 409 -4.32 12.12 12.66
C ASP A 409 -4.89 13.54 12.68
N ASN A 410 -4.04 14.58 12.62
CA ASN A 410 -4.48 15.98 12.64
C ASN A 410 -5.62 16.29 11.66
N ILE A 411 -5.53 15.82 10.40
CA ILE A 411 -6.59 16.05 9.40
C ILE A 411 -7.85 15.22 9.68
N ASN A 412 -7.72 14.03 10.30
CA ASN A 412 -8.88 13.27 10.73
C ASN A 412 -9.57 13.98 11.90
N PHE A 413 -8.81 14.52 12.85
CA PHE A 413 -9.33 15.31 13.95
C PHE A 413 -9.99 16.63 13.47
N HIS A 414 -9.41 17.32 12.47
CA HIS A 414 -10.03 18.48 11.82
C HIS A 414 -11.43 18.16 11.29
N LYS A 415 -11.64 16.99 10.67
CA LYS A 415 -12.98 16.56 10.19
C LYS A 415 -13.94 16.28 11.34
N VAL A 416 -13.46 15.68 12.44
CA VAL A 416 -14.28 15.42 13.63
C VAL A 416 -14.73 16.75 14.26
N ILE A 417 -13.84 17.72 14.39
CA ILE A 417 -14.18 19.07 14.87
C ILE A 417 -15.18 19.73 13.91
N ALA A 418 -14.97 19.63 12.60
CA ALA A 418 -15.91 20.17 11.61
C ALA A 418 -17.32 19.58 11.77
N PHE A 419 -17.43 18.28 12.07
CA PHE A 419 -18.72 17.67 12.39
C PHE A 419 -19.33 18.23 13.69
N GLY A 420 -18.53 18.41 14.74
CA GLY A 420 -18.97 19.07 15.97
C GLY A 420 -19.45 20.52 15.75
N ILE A 421 -18.78 21.26 14.86
CA ILE A 421 -19.23 22.60 14.44
C ILE A 421 -20.58 22.52 13.74
N ALA A 422 -20.81 21.58 12.84
CA ALA A 422 -22.10 21.45 12.15
C ALA A 422 -23.26 21.18 13.14
N ILE A 423 -23.03 20.32 14.14
CA ILE A 423 -24.01 20.09 15.22
C ILE A 423 -24.26 21.37 16.02
N GLY A 424 -23.18 22.07 16.44
CA GLY A 424 -23.30 23.32 17.18
C GLY A 424 -24.05 24.40 16.40
N VAL A 425 -23.76 24.56 15.10
CA VAL A 425 -24.45 25.50 14.21
C VAL A 425 -25.92 25.14 14.10
N GLY A 426 -26.24 23.86 13.91
CA GLY A 426 -27.62 23.37 13.84
C GLY A 426 -28.41 23.73 15.09
N ILE A 427 -27.91 23.38 16.29
CA ILE A 427 -28.59 23.70 17.56
C ILE A 427 -28.71 25.21 17.74
N HIS A 428 -27.63 25.96 17.52
CA HIS A 428 -27.62 27.42 17.69
C HIS A 428 -28.59 28.14 16.76
N ALA A 429 -28.55 27.84 15.46
CA ALA A 429 -29.37 28.49 14.45
C ALA A 429 -30.84 28.08 14.58
N ILE A 430 -31.15 26.80 14.81
CA ILE A 430 -32.52 26.32 14.98
C ILE A 430 -33.14 26.96 16.23
N CYS A 431 -32.47 26.91 17.39
CA CYS A 431 -33.00 27.50 18.61
C CYS A 431 -33.27 29.01 18.46
N HIS A 432 -32.37 29.76 17.80
CA HIS A 432 -32.60 31.18 17.54
C HIS A 432 -33.76 31.44 16.57
N LEU A 433 -33.77 30.78 15.41
CA LEU A 433 -34.73 31.04 14.34
C LEU A 433 -36.13 30.50 14.63
N THR A 434 -36.26 29.33 15.25
CA THR A 434 -37.56 28.64 15.38
C THR A 434 -38.19 28.76 16.76
N CYS A 435 -37.46 29.25 17.76
CA CYS A 435 -37.96 29.29 19.14
C CYS A 435 -37.76 30.64 19.81
N ASP A 436 -36.53 31.16 19.84
CA ASP A 436 -36.22 32.42 20.51
C ASP A 436 -36.93 33.62 19.87
N PHE A 437 -36.78 33.81 18.56
CA PHE A 437 -37.42 34.93 17.86
C PHE A 437 -38.96 34.85 17.91
N PRO A 438 -39.60 33.69 17.64
CA PRO A 438 -41.06 33.59 17.81
C PRO A 438 -41.55 33.87 19.23
N ARG A 439 -40.83 33.40 20.27
CA ARG A 439 -41.22 33.69 21.67
C ARG A 439 -41.13 35.16 22.03
N LEU A 440 -40.13 35.87 21.51
CA LEU A 440 -39.99 37.32 21.67
C LEU A 440 -41.09 38.10 20.95
N LEU A 441 -41.63 37.59 19.84
CA LEU A 441 -42.73 38.23 19.11
C LEU A 441 -44.10 38.03 19.78
N HIS A 442 -44.29 36.91 20.49
CA HIS A 442 -45.57 36.52 21.08
C HIS A 442 -45.69 36.83 22.59
N THR A 443 -44.69 37.45 23.22
CA THR A 443 -44.70 37.79 24.66
C THR A 443 -45.57 39.01 24.95
N THR A 444 -46.26 39.04 26.08
CA THR A 444 -47.03 40.22 26.51
C THR A 444 -46.10 41.39 26.87
N GLU A 445 -46.61 42.63 26.95
CA GLU A 445 -45.77 43.79 27.32
C GLU A 445 -45.17 43.65 28.72
N GLU A 446 -45.91 43.05 29.67
CA GLU A 446 -45.43 42.77 31.03
C GLU A 446 -44.30 41.72 31.04
N GLU A 447 -44.41 40.68 30.21
CA GLU A 447 -43.38 39.64 30.07
C GLU A 447 -42.13 40.15 29.32
N TYR A 448 -42.27 41.20 28.50
CA TYR A 448 -41.16 41.77 27.73
C TYR A 448 -40.28 42.73 28.55
N GLU A 449 -40.72 43.19 29.72
CA GLU A 449 -39.98 44.13 30.58
C GLU A 449 -38.48 43.78 30.77
N PRO A 450 -38.10 42.50 31.02
CA PRO A 450 -36.70 42.13 31.20
C PRO A 450 -35.84 42.24 29.92
N MET A 451 -36.48 42.37 28.74
CA MET A 451 -35.82 42.41 27.42
C MET A 451 -35.48 43.83 26.96
N LYS A 452 -36.11 44.86 27.55
CA LYS A 452 -35.90 46.28 27.21
C LYS A 452 -34.41 46.69 27.16
N PRO A 453 -33.54 46.30 28.13
CA PRO A 453 -32.13 46.67 28.10
C PRO A 453 -31.37 46.11 26.88
N PHE A 454 -31.88 45.06 26.24
CA PHE A 454 -31.24 44.37 25.12
C PHE A 454 -31.78 44.86 23.78
N PHE A 455 -33.11 44.90 23.63
CA PHE A 455 -33.80 45.10 22.36
C PHE A 455 -34.45 46.48 22.19
N GLY A 456 -34.49 47.31 23.24
CA GLY A 456 -35.13 48.64 23.22
C GLY A 456 -36.49 48.65 23.93
N GLU A 457 -37.05 49.85 24.13
CA GLU A 457 -38.32 50.06 24.86
C GLU A 457 -39.49 49.36 24.16
N ASP A 458 -39.58 49.48 22.84
CA ASP A 458 -40.63 48.84 22.05
C ASP A 458 -40.24 47.42 21.63
N ARG A 459 -41.19 46.50 21.75
CA ARG A 459 -41.03 45.12 21.25
C ARG A 459 -40.94 45.13 19.71
N PRO A 460 -39.99 44.40 19.10
CA PRO A 460 -39.97 44.23 17.65
C PRO A 460 -41.28 43.61 17.15
N ASN A 461 -41.93 44.22 16.16
CA ASN A 461 -43.23 43.77 15.66
C ASN A 461 -43.12 42.68 14.57
N ASP A 462 -41.96 42.59 13.91
CA ASP A 462 -41.75 41.69 12.77
C ASP A 462 -40.56 40.75 12.98
N TYR A 463 -40.73 39.49 12.58
CA TYR A 463 -39.63 38.50 12.54
C TYR A 463 -38.43 38.98 11.72
N TRP A 464 -38.70 39.72 10.64
CA TRP A 464 -37.68 40.29 9.77
C TRP A 464 -36.76 41.29 10.46
N TRP A 465 -37.18 41.89 11.58
CA TRP A 465 -36.32 42.77 12.36
C TRP A 465 -35.10 42.00 12.89
N PHE A 466 -35.29 40.79 13.43
CA PHE A 466 -34.20 39.94 13.92
C PHE A 466 -33.31 39.42 12.80
N VAL A 467 -33.90 39.07 11.65
CA VAL A 467 -33.17 38.55 10.49
C VAL A 467 -32.34 39.64 9.80
N LYS A 468 -32.86 40.86 9.70
CA LYS A 468 -32.14 42.02 9.14
C LYS A 468 -31.13 42.61 10.14
N GLY A 469 -31.31 42.35 11.43
CA GLY A 469 -30.35 42.69 12.47
C GLY A 469 -28.97 42.08 12.20
N THR A 470 -27.93 42.70 12.75
CA THR A 470 -26.54 42.33 12.48
C THR A 470 -26.26 40.85 12.79
N GLU A 471 -26.83 40.27 13.84
CA GLU A 471 -26.64 38.84 14.12
C GLU A 471 -27.36 37.93 13.12
N GLY A 472 -28.54 38.33 12.64
CA GLY A 472 -29.37 37.55 11.74
C GLY A 472 -28.72 37.36 10.37
N TRP A 473 -28.43 38.45 9.66
CA TRP A 473 -27.89 38.36 8.30
C TRP A 473 -26.46 37.79 8.28
N THR A 474 -25.63 38.13 9.27
CA THR A 474 -24.28 37.55 9.40
C THR A 474 -24.35 36.06 9.68
N GLY A 475 -25.24 35.63 10.60
CA GLY A 475 -25.45 34.22 10.93
C GLY A 475 -25.91 33.40 9.73
N ILE A 476 -26.93 33.87 9.01
CA ILE A 476 -27.45 33.18 7.81
C ILE A 476 -26.37 33.10 6.73
N THR A 477 -25.64 34.19 6.48
CA THR A 477 -24.56 34.22 5.48
C THR A 477 -23.46 33.21 5.84
N ILE A 478 -23.05 33.15 7.11
CA ILE A 478 -22.09 32.14 7.60
C ILE A 478 -22.61 30.73 7.36
N VAL A 479 -23.86 30.42 7.71
CA VAL A 479 -24.46 29.10 7.52
C VAL A 479 -24.47 28.69 6.05
N VAL A 480 -24.84 29.60 5.14
CA VAL A 480 -24.86 29.33 3.68
C VAL A 480 -23.45 29.05 3.16
N LEU A 481 -22.47 29.89 3.50
CA LEU A 481 -21.08 29.70 3.08
C LEU A 481 -20.50 28.39 3.63
N MET A 482 -20.81 28.05 4.89
CA MET A 482 -20.41 26.79 5.49
C MET A 482 -21.09 25.59 4.83
N ALA A 483 -22.37 25.67 4.49
CA ALA A 483 -23.06 24.59 3.77
C ALA A 483 -22.41 24.31 2.40
N ILE A 484 -22.05 25.35 1.66
CA ILE A 484 -21.30 25.22 0.39
C ILE A 484 -19.91 24.60 0.62
N ALA A 485 -19.17 25.06 1.63
CA ALA A 485 -17.84 24.52 1.93
C ALA A 485 -17.90 23.04 2.36
N TYR A 486 -18.86 22.67 3.21
CA TYR A 486 -19.02 21.30 3.73
C TYR A 486 -19.45 20.31 2.65
N THR A 487 -20.38 20.70 1.77
CA THR A 487 -20.85 19.86 0.67
C THR A 487 -19.72 19.56 -0.31
N LEU A 488 -18.99 20.59 -0.76
CA LEU A 488 -17.87 20.42 -1.70
C LEU A 488 -16.64 19.75 -1.07
N ALA A 489 -16.49 19.78 0.26
CA ALA A 489 -15.45 19.06 0.98
C ALA A 489 -15.69 17.54 1.08
N GLN A 490 -16.92 17.06 0.83
CA GLN A 490 -17.22 15.63 0.91
C GLN A 490 -16.39 14.83 -0.11
N PRO A 491 -15.96 13.59 0.22
CA PRO A 491 -15.11 12.80 -0.67
C PRO A 491 -15.72 12.54 -2.04
N TRP A 492 -17.05 12.52 -2.16
CA TRP A 492 -17.78 12.21 -3.38
C TRP A 492 -17.68 13.35 -4.39
N PHE A 493 -17.87 14.59 -3.94
CA PHE A 493 -17.73 15.82 -4.74
C PHE A 493 -16.26 16.14 -5.02
N ARG A 494 -15.40 16.10 -4.00
CA ARG A 494 -13.97 16.43 -4.13
C ARG A 494 -13.21 15.49 -5.06
N ARG A 495 -13.56 14.19 -5.07
CA ARG A 495 -12.92 13.18 -5.95
C ARG A 495 -13.66 12.99 -7.27
N ASN A 496 -14.66 13.83 -7.57
CA ASN A 496 -15.47 13.77 -8.78
C ASN A 496 -16.03 12.37 -9.08
N ARG A 497 -16.55 11.68 -8.04
CA ARG A 497 -17.10 10.33 -8.18
C ARG A 497 -18.59 10.30 -8.56
N LEU A 498 -19.25 11.46 -8.55
CA LEU A 498 -20.64 11.60 -8.97
C LEU A 498 -20.69 11.83 -10.47
N ASN A 499 -21.48 11.02 -11.18
CA ASN A 499 -21.77 11.21 -12.60
C ASN A 499 -22.80 12.32 -12.78
N LEU A 500 -22.36 13.58 -12.64
CA LEU A 500 -23.20 14.76 -12.84
C LEU A 500 -23.18 15.24 -14.31
N PRO A 501 -24.22 15.95 -14.77
CA PRO A 501 -24.24 16.61 -16.08
C PRO A 501 -23.01 17.51 -16.31
N LYS A 502 -22.57 17.64 -17.58
CA LYS A 502 -21.37 18.39 -17.98
C LYS A 502 -21.21 19.80 -17.34
N PRO A 503 -22.23 20.66 -17.21
CA PRO A 503 -22.05 21.97 -16.58
C PRO A 503 -21.75 21.87 -15.08
N LEU A 504 -22.42 20.97 -14.35
CA LEU A 504 -22.23 20.77 -12.92
C LEU A 504 -20.91 20.06 -12.59
N LYS A 505 -20.38 19.28 -13.54
CA LYS A 505 -19.08 18.61 -13.40
C LYS A 505 -17.88 19.58 -13.33
N LYS A 506 -18.03 20.83 -13.81
CA LYS A 506 -17.03 21.90 -13.61
C LYS A 506 -17.01 22.45 -12.18
N LEU A 507 -18.12 22.31 -11.45
CA LEU A 507 -18.27 22.75 -10.06
C LEU A 507 -17.86 21.66 -9.04
N THR A 508 -17.37 20.51 -9.52
CA THR A 508 -16.87 19.41 -8.69
C THR A 508 -15.39 19.17 -8.95
N GLY A 509 -14.71 18.50 -8.01
CA GLY A 509 -13.28 18.22 -8.08
C GLY A 509 -12.44 19.02 -7.08
N PHE A 510 -11.11 18.85 -7.17
CA PHE A 510 -10.18 19.39 -6.18
C PHE A 510 -10.12 20.92 -6.18
N ASN A 511 -10.14 21.56 -7.36
CA ASN A 511 -10.12 23.03 -7.46
C ASN A 511 -11.38 23.65 -6.83
N ALA A 512 -12.56 23.10 -7.11
CA ALA A 512 -13.82 23.56 -6.52
C ALA A 512 -13.79 23.44 -4.98
N PHE A 513 -13.34 22.30 -4.46
CA PHE A 513 -13.08 22.11 -3.03
C PHE A 513 -12.11 23.16 -2.48
N TRP A 514 -11.00 23.42 -3.17
CA TRP A 514 -9.97 24.34 -2.69
C TRP A 514 -10.51 25.76 -2.57
N TYR A 515 -11.17 26.28 -3.61
CA TYR A 515 -11.73 27.64 -3.60
C TYR A 515 -12.89 27.76 -2.60
N SER A 516 -13.81 26.79 -2.56
CA SER A 516 -14.92 26.83 -1.60
C SER A 516 -14.43 26.75 -0.16
N HIS A 517 -13.36 26.00 0.10
CA HIS A 517 -12.81 25.91 1.44
C HIS A 517 -12.16 27.23 1.88
N HIS A 518 -11.57 28.01 0.97
CA HIS A 518 -11.02 29.35 1.26
C HIS A 518 -12.07 30.40 1.64
N LEU A 519 -13.36 30.14 1.41
CA LEU A 519 -14.46 30.95 1.96
C LEU A 519 -14.40 31.03 3.50
N PHE A 520 -13.62 30.17 4.16
CA PHE A 520 -13.35 30.29 5.60
C PHE A 520 -12.86 31.70 5.97
N VAL A 521 -12.12 32.41 5.11
CA VAL A 521 -11.64 33.77 5.41
C VAL A 521 -12.82 34.72 5.62
N ILE A 522 -13.83 34.65 4.75
CA ILE A 522 -15.07 35.44 4.85
C ILE A 522 -15.88 34.98 6.08
N VAL A 523 -15.99 33.67 6.30
CA VAL A 523 -16.70 33.11 7.46
C VAL A 523 -16.10 33.61 8.78
N TYR A 524 -14.78 33.64 8.93
CA TYR A 524 -14.14 34.14 10.17
C TYR A 524 -14.33 35.65 10.35
N ALA A 525 -14.25 36.43 9.26
CA ALA A 525 -14.53 37.87 9.33
C ALA A 525 -15.97 38.12 9.79
N LEU A 526 -16.95 37.44 9.19
CA LEU A 526 -18.35 37.53 9.60
C LEU A 526 -18.57 36.97 11.01
N PHE A 527 -17.85 35.93 11.42
CA PHE A 527 -17.97 35.35 12.77
C PHE A 527 -17.47 36.31 13.85
N ILE A 528 -16.43 37.11 13.57
CA ILE A 528 -15.97 38.18 14.47
C ILE A 528 -17.03 39.29 14.57
N VAL A 529 -17.60 39.72 13.43
CA VAL A 529 -18.67 40.74 13.40
C VAL A 529 -19.90 40.24 14.18
N HIS A 530 -20.35 39.02 13.90
CA HIS A 530 -21.44 38.34 14.60
C HIS A 530 -21.19 38.22 16.10
N GLY A 531 -19.95 37.95 16.51
CA GLY A 531 -19.55 37.87 17.92
C GLY A 531 -19.33 39.21 18.62
N TYR A 532 -19.19 40.31 17.87
CA TYR A 532 -18.97 41.65 18.42
C TYR A 532 -20.28 42.41 18.62
N TYR A 533 -21.20 42.32 17.67
CA TYR A 533 -22.54 42.91 17.78
C TYR A 533 -23.50 41.87 18.35
N LEU A 534 -23.41 41.58 19.66
CA LEU A 534 -24.31 40.64 20.35
C LEU A 534 -25.42 41.36 21.11
N TYR A 535 -26.67 40.98 20.86
CA TYR A 535 -27.86 41.60 21.42
C TYR A 535 -28.00 41.38 22.93
N LEU A 536 -27.59 40.20 23.44
CA LEU A 536 -27.65 39.85 24.88
C LEU A 536 -26.40 40.23 25.69
N SER A 537 -25.39 40.84 25.07
CA SER A 537 -24.12 41.18 25.74
C SER A 537 -23.46 42.39 25.09
N LYS A 538 -23.75 43.58 25.64
CA LYS A 538 -23.27 44.87 25.09
C LYS A 538 -21.84 45.21 25.53
N GLU A 539 -21.45 44.86 26.76
CA GLU A 539 -20.11 45.15 27.31
C GLU A 539 -19.01 44.36 26.59
N TRP A 540 -17.95 45.05 26.16
CA TRP A 540 -16.91 44.48 25.29
C TRP A 540 -16.12 43.34 25.93
N TYR A 541 -15.83 43.40 27.24
CA TYR A 541 -15.07 42.37 27.96
C TYR A 541 -15.89 41.10 28.24
N LYS A 542 -17.22 41.17 28.18
CA LYS A 542 -18.11 39.99 28.28
C LYS A 542 -18.26 39.27 26.92
N LYS A 543 -17.81 39.86 25.82
CA LYS A 543 -17.85 39.28 24.46
C LYS A 543 -16.68 38.33 24.27
N THR A 544 -16.85 37.06 24.63
CA THR A 544 -15.75 36.08 24.65
C THR A 544 -15.24 35.64 23.27
N THR A 545 -15.95 35.92 22.18
CA THR A 545 -15.62 35.40 20.83
C THR A 545 -14.20 35.75 20.38
N TRP A 546 -13.79 37.02 20.53
CA TRP A 546 -12.44 37.45 20.14
C TRP A 546 -11.34 36.80 21.00
N MET A 547 -11.64 36.52 22.27
CA MET A 547 -10.69 35.89 23.20
C MET A 547 -10.36 34.45 22.77
N TYR A 548 -11.38 33.68 22.35
CA TYR A 548 -11.17 32.33 21.82
C TYR A 548 -10.37 32.33 20.52
N LEU A 549 -10.62 33.29 19.62
CA LEU A 549 -10.05 33.31 18.28
C LEU A 549 -8.65 33.94 18.21
N ALA A 550 -8.31 34.86 19.10
CA ALA A 550 -7.08 35.64 19.01
C ALA A 550 -5.82 34.75 18.89
N ILE A 551 -5.62 33.82 19.82
CA ILE A 551 -4.42 32.98 19.85
C ILE A 551 -4.34 32.05 18.62
N PRO A 552 -5.37 31.24 18.28
CA PRO A 552 -5.27 30.34 17.13
C PRO A 552 -5.18 31.07 15.78
N MET A 553 -5.85 32.21 15.62
CA MET A 553 -5.73 33.01 14.39
C MET A 553 -4.33 33.61 14.24
N ILE A 554 -3.74 34.13 15.32
CA ILE A 554 -2.36 34.63 15.30
C ILE A 554 -1.39 33.49 14.98
N LEU A 555 -1.53 32.33 15.63
CA LEU A 555 -0.69 31.16 15.34
C LEU A 555 -0.80 30.72 13.88
N TYR A 556 -2.02 30.65 13.35
CA TYR A 556 -2.27 30.32 11.95
C TYR A 556 -1.65 31.36 10.99
N ALA A 557 -1.86 32.65 11.27
CA ALA A 557 -1.29 33.74 10.47
C ALA A 557 0.25 33.73 10.49
N CYS A 558 0.85 33.56 11.67
CA CYS A 558 2.30 33.40 11.83
C CYS A 558 2.83 32.21 11.05
N GLU A 559 2.15 31.06 11.07
CA GLU A 559 2.57 29.92 10.26
C GLU A 559 2.50 30.22 8.75
N ARG A 560 1.45 30.92 8.29
CA ARG A 560 1.33 31.33 6.88
C ARG A 560 2.40 32.33 6.47
N LEU A 561 2.76 33.27 7.36
CA LEU A 561 3.85 34.22 7.14
C LEU A 561 5.20 33.50 7.11
N LEU A 562 5.50 32.63 8.08
CA LEU A 562 6.72 31.83 8.09
C LEU A 562 6.85 30.98 6.83
N ARG A 563 5.74 30.40 6.34
CA ARG A 563 5.70 29.68 5.08
C ARG A 563 6.06 30.61 3.92
N ALA A 564 5.44 31.79 3.81
CA ALA A 564 5.71 32.76 2.77
C ALA A 564 7.19 33.22 2.77
N PHE A 565 7.79 33.44 3.95
CA PHE A 565 9.20 33.79 4.09
C PHE A 565 10.13 32.61 3.73
N ARG A 566 9.82 31.38 4.17
CA ARG A 566 10.61 30.17 3.85
C ARG A 566 10.53 29.80 2.38
N SER A 567 9.34 29.90 1.78
CA SER A 567 9.12 29.69 0.34
C SER A 567 9.57 30.89 -0.49
N GLY A 568 10.01 31.98 0.15
CA GLY A 568 10.31 33.27 -0.44
C GLY A 568 11.50 33.27 -1.39
N TYR A 569 11.18 33.39 -2.68
CA TYR A 569 11.95 33.91 -3.82
C TYR A 569 13.17 33.17 -4.37
N LYS A 570 13.81 32.24 -3.65
CA LYS A 570 14.94 31.49 -4.23
C LYS A 570 14.45 30.25 -4.97
N SER A 571 14.37 30.35 -6.30
CA SER A 571 14.20 29.20 -7.19
C SER A 571 15.31 28.19 -6.95
N VAL A 572 14.96 26.92 -6.77
CA VAL A 572 15.96 25.85 -6.68
C VAL A 572 16.57 25.60 -8.04
N LYS A 573 17.88 25.33 -8.08
CA LYS A 573 18.57 24.96 -9.31
C LYS A 573 18.18 23.52 -9.66
N ILE A 574 17.79 23.30 -10.90
CA ILE A 574 17.47 21.97 -11.41
C ILE A 574 18.80 21.33 -11.80
N LEU A 575 19.11 20.19 -11.18
CA LEU A 575 20.36 19.45 -11.40
C LEU A 575 20.17 18.38 -12.47
N LYS A 576 19.07 17.63 -12.39
CA LYS A 576 18.76 16.57 -13.34
C LYS A 576 17.26 16.42 -13.52
N VAL A 577 16.84 16.20 -14.76
CA VAL A 577 15.47 15.87 -15.13
C VAL A 577 15.49 14.56 -15.89
N ALA A 578 14.65 13.61 -15.50
CA ALA A 578 14.47 12.37 -16.24
C ALA A 578 12.97 12.14 -16.48
N VAL A 579 12.62 11.83 -17.73
CA VAL A 579 11.25 11.45 -18.11
C VAL A 579 11.26 9.95 -18.34
N TYR A 580 10.59 9.20 -17.46
CA TYR A 580 10.51 7.75 -17.54
C TYR A 580 9.28 7.28 -18.34
N PRO A 581 9.37 6.10 -18.98
CA PRO A 581 8.20 5.37 -19.48
C PRO A 581 7.17 5.16 -18.35
N GLY A 582 5.88 5.15 -18.67
CA GLY A 582 4.82 5.11 -17.67
C GLY A 582 4.43 6.48 -17.10
N ASN A 583 4.76 7.57 -17.82
CA ASN A 583 4.26 8.91 -17.52
C ASN A 583 4.74 9.45 -16.15
N VAL A 584 6.01 9.22 -15.83
CA VAL A 584 6.65 9.72 -14.60
C VAL A 584 7.79 10.69 -14.93
N LEU A 585 7.82 11.81 -14.22
CA LEU A 585 8.86 12.83 -14.27
C LEU A 585 9.67 12.77 -12.96
N ALA A 586 10.97 12.52 -13.05
CA ALA A 586 11.89 12.65 -11.92
C ALA A 586 12.64 13.97 -11.99
N LEU A 587 12.57 14.73 -10.90
CA LEU A 587 13.23 16.02 -10.76
C LEU A 587 14.25 15.93 -9.63
N HIS A 588 15.51 16.23 -9.93
CA HIS A 588 16.58 16.39 -8.96
C HIS A 588 16.94 17.86 -8.89
N VAL A 589 16.83 18.44 -7.70
CA VAL A 589 17.06 19.86 -7.45
C VAL A 589 18.14 20.04 -6.39
N SER A 590 18.81 21.19 -6.45
CA SER A 590 19.81 21.58 -5.46
C SER A 590 19.18 21.67 -4.08
N LYS A 591 19.84 21.11 -3.07
CA LYS A 591 19.42 21.23 -1.66
C LYS A 591 19.64 22.67 -1.18
N PRO A 592 18.58 23.40 -0.77
CA PRO A 592 18.75 24.75 -0.25
C PRO A 592 19.62 24.79 1.00
N GLN A 593 20.34 25.89 1.21
CA GLN A 593 21.19 26.05 2.39
C GLN A 593 20.36 25.92 3.68
N GLY A 594 20.79 25.06 4.60
CA GLY A 594 20.08 24.79 5.85
C GLY A 594 18.86 23.86 5.72
N PHE A 595 18.55 23.36 4.52
CA PHE A 595 17.43 22.44 4.30
C PHE A 595 17.75 21.04 4.87
N LYS A 596 17.23 20.77 6.07
CA LYS A 596 17.37 19.49 6.77
C LYS A 596 16.02 18.76 6.78
N TYR A 597 16.02 17.52 6.31
CA TYR A 597 14.82 16.68 6.25
C TYR A 597 15.13 15.25 6.72
N SER A 598 14.08 14.46 6.97
CA SER A 598 14.14 13.03 7.31
C SER A 598 13.46 12.20 6.23
N SER A 599 13.88 10.95 6.04
CA SER A 599 13.24 10.04 5.08
C SER A 599 11.74 9.87 5.36
N GLY A 600 10.97 9.71 4.28
CA GLY A 600 9.52 9.67 4.33
C GLY A 600 8.84 11.05 4.39
N GLN A 601 9.57 12.15 4.55
CA GLN A 601 9.01 13.51 4.44
C GLN A 601 8.61 13.84 2.99
N TYR A 602 7.73 14.83 2.86
CA TYR A 602 7.32 15.37 1.57
C TYR A 602 7.54 16.89 1.50
N ILE A 603 7.56 17.42 0.29
CA ILE A 603 7.66 18.85 -0.02
C ILE A 603 6.51 19.27 -0.90
N PHE A 604 6.18 20.56 -0.89
CA PHE A 604 5.34 21.16 -1.91
C PHE A 604 6.22 21.73 -3.02
N VAL A 605 5.82 21.47 -4.26
CA VAL A 605 6.47 21.98 -5.45
C VAL A 605 5.51 22.95 -6.15
N ASN A 606 6.04 24.09 -6.57
CA ASN A 606 5.39 25.06 -7.43
C ASN A 606 6.25 25.30 -8.68
N CYS A 607 5.60 25.40 -9.82
CA CYS A 607 6.21 25.72 -11.11
C CYS A 607 5.45 26.90 -11.70
N SER A 608 6.10 28.06 -11.78
CA SER A 608 5.46 29.30 -12.25
C SER A 608 4.98 29.21 -13.70
N ASP A 609 5.66 28.40 -14.51
CA ASP A 609 5.35 28.21 -15.94
C ASP A 609 4.12 27.32 -16.16
N VAL A 610 3.63 26.63 -15.12
CA VAL A 610 2.36 25.87 -15.13
C VAL A 610 1.26 26.68 -14.43
N SER A 611 1.51 27.08 -13.18
CA SER A 611 0.58 27.90 -12.42
C SER A 611 1.32 28.60 -11.26
N PRO A 612 1.28 29.94 -11.18
CA PRO A 612 2.01 30.69 -10.16
C PRO A 612 1.47 30.46 -8.73
N PHE A 613 0.21 30.05 -8.58
CA PHE A 613 -0.44 29.95 -7.27
C PHE A 613 -0.61 28.51 -6.76
N GLN A 614 -0.49 27.50 -7.64
CA GLN A 614 -0.74 26.11 -7.26
C GLN A 614 0.51 25.45 -6.67
N TRP A 615 0.34 24.82 -5.50
CA TRP A 615 1.39 24.07 -4.82
C TRP A 615 0.93 22.62 -4.66
N HIS A 616 1.75 21.67 -5.14
CA HIS A 616 1.42 20.24 -5.11
C HIS A 616 2.40 19.46 -4.22
N PRO A 617 1.91 18.58 -3.34
CA PRO A 617 2.76 17.81 -2.45
C PRO A 617 3.36 16.58 -3.16
N PHE A 618 4.65 16.33 -2.94
CA PHE A 618 5.38 15.16 -3.43
C PHE A 618 6.34 14.64 -2.37
N SER A 619 6.35 13.32 -2.17
CA SER A 619 7.29 12.65 -1.27
C SER A 619 8.72 12.84 -1.77
N ILE A 620 9.64 13.14 -0.85
CA ILE A 620 11.07 13.22 -1.17
C ILE A 620 11.57 11.80 -1.41
N THR A 621 12.23 11.56 -2.54
CA THR A 621 12.78 10.24 -2.91
C THR A 621 14.26 10.08 -2.57
N SER A 622 14.99 11.17 -2.38
CA SER A 622 16.41 11.14 -1.96
C SER A 622 16.54 10.87 -0.46
N ALA A 623 17.69 10.34 -0.04
CA ALA A 623 18.00 10.17 1.37
C ALA A 623 18.47 11.50 1.99
N PRO A 624 18.24 11.75 3.29
CA PRO A 624 18.69 12.96 4.00
C PRO A 624 20.18 13.29 3.83
N GLY A 625 21.01 12.25 3.66
CA GLY A 625 22.45 12.34 3.43
C GLY A 625 22.85 12.77 2.02
N ASP A 626 21.93 12.75 1.05
CA ASP A 626 22.23 13.17 -0.33
C ASP A 626 22.39 14.70 -0.42
N ASP A 627 23.27 15.16 -1.33
CA ASP A 627 23.53 16.58 -1.60
C ASP A 627 22.44 17.25 -2.46
N TYR A 628 21.49 16.46 -2.95
CA TYR A 628 20.36 16.89 -3.76
C TYR A 628 19.03 16.47 -3.12
N VAL A 629 17.95 17.15 -3.52
CA VAL A 629 16.59 16.74 -3.21
C VAL A 629 15.96 16.21 -4.48
N SER A 630 15.37 15.01 -4.45
CA SER A 630 14.66 14.45 -5.60
C SER A 630 13.20 14.15 -5.31
N VAL A 631 12.36 14.28 -6.34
CA VAL A 631 10.95 13.89 -6.34
C VAL A 631 10.61 13.15 -7.62
N HIS A 632 9.73 12.16 -7.53
CA HIS A 632 9.19 11.41 -8.67
C HIS A 632 7.70 11.68 -8.80
N ILE A 633 7.29 12.26 -9.93
CA ILE A 633 5.96 12.80 -10.16
C ILE A 633 5.28 12.01 -11.26
N ARG A 634 4.23 11.26 -10.92
CA ARG A 634 3.37 10.59 -11.92
C ARG A 634 2.34 11.56 -12.47
N THR A 635 2.15 11.58 -13.79
CA THR A 635 1.11 12.42 -14.41
C THR A 635 -0.27 11.79 -14.22
N LEU A 636 -1.06 12.36 -13.31
CA LEU A 636 -2.41 11.89 -12.95
C LEU A 636 -3.48 12.98 -13.12
N GLY A 637 -3.09 14.22 -13.37
CA GLY A 637 -3.99 15.36 -13.45
C GLY A 637 -3.52 16.44 -14.41
N ASP A 638 -4.29 17.52 -14.49
CA ASP A 638 -4.02 18.70 -15.32
C ASP A 638 -2.65 19.32 -15.03
N TRP A 639 -2.38 19.65 -13.76
CA TRP A 639 -1.13 20.30 -13.37
C TRP A 639 0.10 19.41 -13.61
N THR A 640 0.03 18.12 -13.24
CA THR A 640 1.15 17.19 -13.41
C THR A 640 1.44 16.88 -14.89
N SER A 641 0.41 16.83 -15.73
CA SER A 641 0.57 16.66 -17.18
C SER A 641 1.20 17.88 -17.83
N GLN A 642 0.75 19.09 -17.45
CA GLN A 642 1.37 20.34 -17.92
C GLN A 642 2.82 20.46 -17.45
N LEU A 643 3.12 20.09 -16.20
CA LEU A 643 4.49 20.07 -15.68
C LEU A 643 5.39 19.17 -16.54
N LYS A 644 4.94 17.93 -16.82
CA LYS A 644 5.69 17.01 -17.71
C LYS A 644 5.89 17.63 -19.08
N ASN A 645 4.87 18.25 -19.68
CA ASN A 645 4.97 18.86 -21.01
C ASN A 645 5.95 20.03 -21.04
N VAL A 646 5.95 20.87 -20.00
CA VAL A 646 6.89 21.99 -19.86
C VAL A 646 8.33 21.48 -19.77
N PHE A 647 8.59 20.47 -18.94
CA PHE A 647 9.92 19.86 -18.85
C PHE A 647 10.32 19.08 -20.10
N ALA A 648 9.39 18.37 -20.73
CA ALA A 648 9.64 17.65 -21.97
C ALA A 648 10.01 18.61 -23.12
N LYS A 649 9.38 19.79 -23.20
CA LYS A 649 9.74 20.85 -24.15
C LYS A 649 11.11 21.46 -23.85
N ALA A 650 11.39 21.76 -22.58
CA ALA A 650 12.66 22.34 -22.17
C ALA A 650 13.86 21.40 -22.35
N CYS A 651 13.62 20.08 -22.32
CA CYS A 651 14.63 19.04 -22.48
C CYS A 651 14.66 18.40 -23.89
N GLN A 652 14.03 19.01 -24.92
CA GLN A 652 14.13 18.48 -26.28
C GLN A 652 15.60 18.51 -26.76
N PRO A 653 16.09 17.45 -27.42
CA PRO A 653 17.44 17.45 -27.95
C PRO A 653 17.59 18.55 -29.00
N ALA A 654 18.75 19.22 -29.01
CA ALA A 654 19.17 19.97 -30.17
C ALA A 654 19.23 19.00 -31.36
N SER A 655 18.68 19.40 -32.50
CA SER A 655 18.66 18.61 -33.72
C SER A 655 20.06 18.19 -34.16
N GLY A 656 20.29 16.88 -34.35
CA GLY A 656 21.41 16.31 -35.11
C GLY A 656 22.47 15.52 -34.31
N ASP A 657 22.40 14.19 -34.45
CA ASP A 657 23.53 13.23 -34.46
C ASP A 657 24.43 13.02 -33.22
N GLN A 658 23.88 12.96 -32.00
CA GLN A 658 24.58 12.30 -30.87
C GLN A 658 23.64 11.47 -29.97
N SER A 659 24.08 10.24 -29.68
CA SER A 659 23.39 9.16 -28.97
C SER A 659 22.84 9.53 -27.57
N GLY A 660 21.52 9.45 -27.41
CA GLY A 660 20.93 8.34 -26.65
C GLY A 660 21.06 8.25 -25.12
N LEU A 661 21.36 9.31 -24.37
CA LEU A 661 21.02 9.35 -22.93
C LEU A 661 20.87 10.79 -22.43
N LEU A 662 19.65 11.16 -22.01
CA LEU A 662 19.31 12.48 -21.45
C LEU A 662 20.03 12.71 -20.11
N ARG A 663 21.26 13.23 -20.15
CA ARG A 663 21.93 13.93 -19.04
C ARG A 663 22.07 15.40 -19.43
N ALA A 664 21.37 16.26 -18.72
CA ALA A 664 21.68 17.69 -18.71
C ALA A 664 22.97 17.91 -17.88
N ASP A 665 24.10 17.42 -18.37
CA ASP A 665 25.41 17.84 -17.88
C ASP A 665 25.65 19.26 -18.43
N MET A 666 25.13 20.22 -17.67
CA MET A 666 25.03 21.64 -17.98
C MET A 666 26.35 22.35 -17.70
N LEU A 667 27.29 22.37 -18.63
CA LEU A 667 28.33 23.41 -18.75
C LEU A 667 28.74 23.59 -20.22
N GLN A 668 28.47 24.78 -20.79
CA GLN A 668 28.89 25.33 -22.10
C GLN A 668 27.87 25.30 -23.26
N GLY A 669 27.37 26.49 -23.66
CA GLY A 669 26.73 26.73 -24.96
C GLY A 669 25.53 27.70 -24.95
N ASN A 670 25.65 28.84 -25.63
CA ASN A 670 24.78 30.04 -25.57
C ASN A 670 23.38 29.96 -26.24
N ASN A 671 22.71 28.80 -26.31
CA ASN A 671 21.33 28.69 -26.82
C ASN A 671 20.50 27.68 -26.01
N ILE A 672 20.38 27.90 -24.70
CA ILE A 672 19.70 26.98 -23.79
C ILE A 672 18.21 27.37 -23.65
N PRO A 673 17.26 26.45 -23.90
CA PRO A 673 15.87 26.65 -23.48
C PRO A 673 15.85 26.97 -21.98
N ARG A 674 15.32 28.13 -21.60
CA ARG A 674 15.28 28.56 -20.20
C ARG A 674 14.57 27.49 -19.36
N MET A 675 15.32 26.84 -18.46
CA MET A 675 14.76 25.82 -17.58
C MET A 675 13.64 26.42 -16.72
N PRO A 676 12.53 25.69 -16.53
CA PRO A 676 11.39 26.17 -15.75
C PRO A 676 11.79 26.53 -14.32
N LYS A 677 11.20 27.60 -13.77
CA LYS A 677 11.49 27.99 -12.39
C LYS A 677 10.70 27.12 -11.41
N LEU A 678 11.42 26.39 -10.56
CA LEU A 678 10.84 25.59 -9.49
C LEU A 678 11.04 26.25 -8.12
N LEU A 679 9.96 26.30 -7.35
CA LEU A 679 9.97 26.67 -5.94
C LEU A 679 9.60 25.42 -5.12
N ILE A 680 10.31 25.23 -4.00
CA ILE A 680 10.01 24.15 -3.05
C ILE A 680 9.68 24.73 -1.68
N ASP A 681 8.75 24.08 -0.99
CA ASP A 681 8.36 24.43 0.36
C ASP A 681 8.26 23.17 1.22
N GLY A 682 8.92 23.18 2.39
CA GLY A 682 9.00 22.05 3.30
C GLY A 682 10.29 22.04 4.11
N PRO A 683 10.68 20.89 4.66
CA PRO A 683 9.99 19.59 4.59
C PRO A 683 8.79 19.51 5.53
N TYR A 684 7.84 18.61 5.24
CA TYR A 684 6.64 18.36 6.04
C TYR A 684 6.61 16.94 6.62
N GLY A 685 6.10 16.83 7.85
CA GLY A 685 5.91 15.58 8.58
C GLY A 685 4.96 14.59 7.90
N ALA A 686 5.29 13.30 7.95
CA ALA A 686 4.52 12.16 7.46
C ALA A 686 4.72 10.95 8.40
N PRO A 687 3.75 10.02 8.51
CA PRO A 687 3.84 8.83 9.37
C PRO A 687 5.07 7.95 9.09
N ALA A 688 5.54 7.91 7.85
CA ALA A 688 6.65 7.10 7.39
C ALA A 688 7.98 7.43 8.08
N GLN A 689 8.10 8.56 8.77
CA GLN A 689 9.28 8.93 9.57
C GLN A 689 9.49 8.05 10.80
N ASP A 690 8.43 7.42 11.29
CA ASP A 690 8.46 6.64 12.52
C ASP A 690 9.18 5.29 12.30
N TYR A 691 9.61 4.97 11.08
CA TYR A 691 10.41 3.76 10.79
C TYR A 691 11.65 3.63 11.69
N LYS A 692 12.22 4.76 12.13
CA LYS A 692 13.38 4.81 13.03
C LYS A 692 13.10 4.24 14.43
N ASP A 693 11.83 4.17 14.82
CA ASP A 693 11.41 3.62 16.11
C ASP A 693 11.24 2.09 16.07
N TYR A 694 11.42 1.46 14.90
CA TYR A 694 11.23 0.03 14.68
C TYR A 694 12.55 -0.67 14.31
N GLU A 695 12.80 -1.80 14.97
CA GLU A 695 13.93 -2.69 14.64
C GLU A 695 13.68 -3.46 13.33
N VAL A 696 12.43 -3.80 13.07
CA VAL A 696 11.99 -4.54 11.88
C VAL A 696 10.93 -3.73 11.17
N ILE A 697 11.15 -3.43 9.89
CA ILE A 697 10.20 -2.66 9.06
C ILE A 697 9.71 -3.50 7.88
N LEU A 698 8.41 -3.42 7.62
CA LEU A 698 7.75 -3.99 6.46
C LEU A 698 7.21 -2.84 5.60
N LEU A 699 7.94 -2.51 4.54
CA LEU A 699 7.66 -1.43 3.61
C LEU A 699 6.86 -1.99 2.43
N VAL A 700 5.65 -1.48 2.21
CA VAL A 700 4.75 -1.94 1.13
C VAL A 700 4.35 -0.76 0.25
N GLY A 701 4.92 -0.71 -0.97
CA GLY A 701 4.67 0.34 -1.95
C GLY A 701 3.88 -0.17 -3.15
N LEU A 702 2.77 0.49 -3.50
CA LEU A 702 2.05 0.21 -4.75
C LEU A 702 2.30 1.29 -5.82
N GLY A 703 2.86 0.90 -6.96
CA GLY A 703 3.18 1.81 -8.07
C GLY A 703 4.08 2.97 -7.60
N ILE A 704 3.64 4.22 -7.85
CA ILE A 704 4.36 5.43 -7.41
C ILE A 704 4.40 5.60 -5.88
N GLY A 705 3.57 4.86 -5.14
CA GLY A 705 3.60 4.83 -3.67
C GLY A 705 4.90 4.28 -3.08
N ALA A 706 5.79 3.70 -3.89
CA ALA A 706 7.13 3.33 -3.43
C ALA A 706 8.02 4.55 -3.07
N THR A 707 7.71 5.74 -3.59
CA THR A 707 8.54 6.95 -3.44
C THR A 707 9.02 7.29 -2.00
N PRO A 708 8.16 7.41 -0.97
CA PRO A 708 8.64 7.67 0.39
C PRO A 708 9.44 6.50 0.97
N LEU A 709 9.11 5.26 0.55
CA LEU A 709 9.74 4.04 1.03
C LEU A 709 11.15 3.86 0.44
N ILE A 710 11.39 4.33 -0.79
CA ILE A 710 12.71 4.37 -1.41
C ILE A 710 13.64 5.34 -0.65
N SER A 711 13.13 6.49 -0.20
CA SER A 711 13.90 7.41 0.64
C SER A 711 14.29 6.77 1.99
N ILE A 712 13.42 5.94 2.56
CA ILE A 712 13.73 5.14 3.76
C ILE A 712 14.81 4.09 3.43
N LEU A 713 14.64 3.37 2.33
CA LEU A 713 15.55 2.32 1.87
C LEU A 713 16.98 2.84 1.67
N LYS A 714 17.12 3.97 0.95
CA LYS A 714 18.41 4.64 0.77
C LYS A 714 19.01 5.11 2.09
N ASP A 715 18.20 5.60 3.03
CA ASP A 715 18.70 6.02 4.34
C ASP A 715 19.16 4.83 5.18
N VAL A 716 18.44 3.71 5.18
CA VAL A 716 18.90 2.44 5.78
C VAL A 716 20.24 2.04 5.16
N LEU A 717 20.34 2.01 3.83
CA LEU A 717 21.58 1.67 3.12
C LEU A 717 22.76 2.59 3.47
N ASN A 718 22.54 3.90 3.49
CA ASN A 718 23.58 4.87 3.85
C ASN A 718 24.06 4.70 5.30
N ASN A 719 23.15 4.41 6.24
CA ASN A 719 23.53 4.13 7.63
C ASN A 719 24.28 2.79 7.78
N MET A 720 24.03 1.81 6.90
CA MET A 720 24.80 0.57 6.87
C MET A 720 26.22 0.79 6.34
N LYS A 721 26.35 1.53 5.23
CA LYS A 721 27.67 1.91 4.66
C LYS A 721 28.52 2.63 5.70
N GLN A 722 27.97 3.65 6.35
CA GLN A 722 28.68 4.40 7.40
C GLN A 722 29.13 3.53 8.59
N ARG A 723 28.36 2.50 8.98
CA ARG A 723 28.78 1.57 10.04
C ARG A 723 29.96 0.72 9.59
N LYS A 724 29.93 0.18 8.37
CA LYS A 724 31.04 -0.61 7.82
C LYS A 724 32.30 0.23 7.67
N ASP A 725 32.19 1.45 7.17
CA ASP A 725 33.35 2.35 7.02
C ASP A 725 34.01 2.67 8.38
N LEU A 726 33.21 2.75 9.45
CA LEU A 726 33.69 2.93 10.83
C LEU A 726 34.32 1.65 11.40
N GLU A 727 33.75 0.48 11.12
CA GLU A 727 34.26 -0.83 11.55
C GLU A 727 35.57 -1.21 10.82
N GLU A 728 35.70 -0.82 9.56
CA GLU A 728 36.88 -1.06 8.70
C GLU A 728 37.97 0.02 8.85
N GLY A 729 37.76 1.03 9.72
CA GLY A 729 38.76 2.05 10.04
C GLY A 729 39.09 3.04 8.91
N MET A 730 38.26 3.11 7.87
CA MET A 730 38.49 3.97 6.68
C MET A 730 38.16 5.44 6.91
N VAL A 731 37.52 5.79 8.02
CA VAL A 731 37.19 7.17 8.39
C VAL A 731 37.99 7.57 9.61
N GLU A 732 38.95 8.48 9.44
CA GLU A 732 39.63 9.14 10.56
C GLU A 732 38.59 9.73 11.51
N SER A 733 38.76 9.44 12.79
CA SER A 733 37.89 9.82 13.90
C SER A 733 37.99 11.32 14.21
N GLY A 734 37.69 12.16 13.22
CA GLY A 734 37.78 13.63 13.29
C GLY A 734 36.49 14.36 13.68
N VAL A 735 35.33 13.69 13.75
CA VAL A 735 34.07 14.34 14.14
C VAL A 735 33.60 13.84 15.50
N LYS A 736 33.99 14.60 16.53
CA LYS A 736 33.54 14.53 17.92
C LYS A 736 32.13 13.93 18.08
N ASN A 737 32.05 12.86 18.87
CA ASN A 737 30.91 12.38 19.67
C ASN A 737 29.64 13.25 19.63
N ASN A 738 28.91 13.22 18.53
CA ASN A 738 27.48 13.45 18.60
C ASN A 738 26.87 12.10 18.91
N LYS A 739 26.27 11.97 20.10
CA LYS A 739 25.41 10.85 20.52
C LYS A 739 24.23 10.72 19.53
N ARG A 740 24.48 10.31 18.29
CA ARG A 740 23.44 9.89 17.36
C ARG A 740 22.90 8.59 17.92
N LYS A 741 21.59 8.54 18.19
CA LYS A 741 20.93 7.30 18.61
C LYS A 741 21.32 6.20 17.61
N PRO A 742 21.66 4.99 18.08
CA PRO A 742 21.89 3.87 17.18
C PRO A 742 20.67 3.70 16.28
N PHE A 743 20.91 3.56 14.97
CA PHE A 743 19.85 3.36 13.99
C PHE A 743 19.22 1.99 14.26
N ALA A 744 18.01 2.00 14.83
CA ALA A 744 17.39 0.83 15.42
C ALA A 744 17.05 -0.27 14.41
N THR A 745 16.81 0.10 13.15
CA THR A 745 16.39 -0.84 12.11
C THR A 745 17.52 -1.81 11.75
N ASN A 746 17.30 -3.09 12.06
CA ASN A 746 18.19 -4.21 11.80
C ASN A 746 17.68 -5.13 10.68
N ARG A 747 16.40 -5.00 10.30
CA ARG A 747 15.82 -5.75 9.17
C ARG A 747 14.77 -4.90 8.45
N ALA A 748 14.86 -4.83 7.13
CA ALA A 748 13.86 -4.17 6.28
C ALA A 748 13.36 -5.14 5.21
N TYR A 749 12.04 -5.29 5.11
CA TYR A 749 11.38 -6.00 4.02
C TYR A 749 10.72 -4.99 3.11
N PHE A 750 11.10 -4.95 1.85
CA PHE A 750 10.55 -4.00 0.88
C PHE A 750 9.78 -4.74 -0.21
N TYR A 751 8.47 -4.59 -0.20
CA TYR A 751 7.56 -5.13 -1.20
C TYR A 751 7.11 -4.01 -2.13
N TRP A 752 7.59 -4.02 -3.37
CA TRP A 752 7.15 -3.10 -4.41
C TRP A 752 6.27 -3.81 -5.42
N VAL A 753 5.01 -3.39 -5.48
CA VAL A 753 4.01 -4.00 -6.35
C VAL A 753 3.59 -2.99 -7.41
N THR A 754 3.80 -3.32 -8.68
CA THR A 754 3.39 -2.48 -9.81
C THR A 754 2.66 -3.31 -10.87
N ARG A 755 1.93 -2.63 -11.76
CA ARG A 755 1.29 -3.22 -12.94
C ARG A 755 2.07 -2.96 -14.23
N GLU A 756 2.95 -1.97 -14.22
CA GLU A 756 3.62 -1.49 -15.43
C GLU A 756 5.10 -1.87 -15.35
N GLN A 757 5.59 -2.60 -16.37
CA GLN A 757 7.00 -3.00 -16.45
C GLN A 757 7.94 -1.79 -16.38
N GLY A 758 7.61 -0.70 -17.08
CA GLY A 758 8.38 0.55 -17.08
C GLY A 758 8.51 1.22 -15.71
N SER A 759 7.69 0.82 -14.72
CA SER A 759 7.83 1.37 -13.37
C SER A 759 9.15 1.00 -12.70
N PHE A 760 9.70 -0.18 -12.98
CA PHE A 760 10.91 -0.66 -12.32
C PHE A 760 12.15 0.17 -12.66
N GLU A 761 12.15 0.88 -13.79
CA GLU A 761 13.26 1.76 -14.18
C GLU A 761 13.44 2.96 -13.26
N TRP A 762 12.36 3.42 -12.61
CA TRP A 762 12.40 4.63 -11.78
C TRP A 762 13.41 4.50 -10.64
N PHE A 763 13.54 3.29 -10.08
CA PHE A 763 14.38 3.00 -8.92
C PHE A 763 15.40 1.88 -9.18
N LYS A 764 15.65 1.53 -10.45
CA LYS A 764 16.61 0.49 -10.83
C LYS A 764 17.97 0.67 -10.13
N GLY A 765 18.53 1.88 -10.20
CA GLY A 765 19.81 2.18 -9.53
C GLY A 765 19.78 1.94 -8.02
N VAL A 766 18.68 2.24 -7.33
CA VAL A 766 18.55 1.98 -5.89
C VAL A 766 18.46 0.48 -5.60
N MET A 767 17.77 -0.29 -6.45
CA MET A 767 17.67 -1.74 -6.28
C MET A 767 19.02 -2.43 -6.50
N ASP A 768 19.74 -2.00 -7.53
CA ASP A 768 21.06 -2.54 -7.86
C ASP A 768 22.08 -2.18 -6.77
N ASP A 769 22.06 -0.94 -6.26
CA ASP A 769 22.89 -0.50 -5.12
C ASP A 769 22.63 -1.38 -3.88
N VAL A 770 21.35 -1.61 -3.54
CA VAL A 770 21.03 -2.47 -2.38
C VAL A 770 21.53 -3.89 -2.60
N ALA A 771 21.29 -4.47 -3.78
CA ALA A 771 21.72 -5.84 -4.10
C ALA A 771 23.25 -6.01 -4.05
N GLU A 772 24.02 -4.97 -4.36
CA GLU A 772 25.48 -5.00 -4.36
C GLU A 772 26.09 -4.78 -2.96
N TYR A 773 25.56 -3.82 -2.21
CA TYR A 773 26.16 -3.39 -0.94
C TYR A 773 25.62 -4.14 0.29
N ASP A 774 24.41 -4.71 0.24
CA ASP A 774 23.78 -5.40 1.38
C ASP A 774 24.21 -6.87 1.51
N LYS A 775 25.49 -7.08 1.82
CA LYS A 775 26.07 -8.42 2.02
C LYS A 775 25.51 -9.17 3.23
N ASP A 776 25.00 -8.45 4.22
CA ASP A 776 24.45 -9.02 5.47
C ASP A 776 22.96 -9.38 5.32
N GLY A 777 22.38 -9.05 4.17
CA GLY A 777 20.97 -9.28 3.85
C GLY A 777 20.03 -8.54 4.79
N ILE A 778 20.38 -7.36 5.29
CA ILE A 778 19.55 -6.54 6.19
C ILE A 778 18.27 -6.10 5.47
N ILE A 779 18.36 -5.82 4.18
CA ILE A 779 17.30 -5.40 3.29
C ILE A 779 16.91 -6.57 2.38
N GLU A 780 15.66 -7.01 2.49
CA GLU A 780 15.07 -8.00 1.59
C GLU A 780 14.15 -7.31 0.58
N LEU A 781 14.53 -7.34 -0.70
CA LEU A 781 13.78 -6.71 -1.79
C LEU A 781 12.86 -7.73 -2.47
N HIS A 782 11.59 -7.37 -2.63
CA HIS A 782 10.60 -8.16 -3.35
C HIS A 782 9.83 -7.31 -4.36
N ASN A 783 10.18 -7.46 -5.63
CA ASN A 783 9.48 -6.84 -6.74
C ASN A 783 8.32 -7.73 -7.18
N TYR A 784 7.15 -7.15 -7.41
CA TYR A 784 5.96 -7.85 -7.90
C TYR A 784 5.38 -7.14 -9.12
N CYS A 785 5.29 -7.86 -10.24
CA CYS A 785 4.63 -7.41 -11.45
C CYS A 785 3.24 -8.07 -11.57
N THR A 786 2.20 -7.28 -11.34
CA THR A 786 0.81 -7.75 -11.29
C THR A 786 0.10 -7.78 -12.64
N SER A 787 0.74 -7.31 -13.72
CA SER A 787 0.24 -7.54 -15.09
C SER A 787 0.54 -8.95 -15.58
N VAL A 788 1.60 -9.57 -15.04
CA VAL A 788 2.01 -10.93 -15.39
C VAL A 788 1.16 -11.94 -14.62
N TYR A 789 0.65 -12.95 -15.31
CA TYR A 789 -0.12 -14.03 -14.70
C TYR A 789 0.73 -14.85 -13.72
N GLU A 790 0.07 -15.55 -12.78
CA GLU A 790 0.73 -16.32 -11.71
C GLU A 790 1.77 -17.29 -12.28
N GLU A 791 2.87 -17.48 -11.56
CA GLU A 791 3.91 -18.45 -11.92
C GLU A 791 3.26 -19.82 -12.16
N GLY A 792 3.44 -20.32 -13.38
CA GLY A 792 2.82 -21.54 -13.82
C GLY A 792 1.53 -21.38 -14.63
N ASP A 793 1.10 -20.17 -14.99
CA ASP A 793 0.13 -19.98 -16.09
C ASP A 793 0.81 -20.22 -17.44
N ALA A 794 0.15 -20.86 -18.40
CA ALA A 794 0.72 -21.09 -19.73
C ALA A 794 1.13 -19.79 -20.44
N ARG A 795 0.39 -18.69 -20.20
CA ARG A 795 0.70 -17.35 -20.72
C ARG A 795 1.97 -16.75 -20.11
N SER A 796 2.39 -17.22 -18.94
CA SER A 796 3.57 -16.75 -18.22
C SER A 796 4.71 -17.77 -18.20
N ALA A 797 4.50 -18.98 -18.73
CA ALA A 797 5.45 -20.08 -18.62
C ALA A 797 6.79 -19.76 -19.30
N LEU A 798 6.75 -19.32 -20.56
CA LEU A 798 7.95 -18.89 -21.29
C LEU A 798 8.61 -17.67 -20.66
N ILE A 799 7.84 -16.71 -20.16
CA ILE A 799 8.39 -15.53 -19.49
C ILE A 799 9.11 -15.96 -18.20
N THR A 800 8.55 -16.91 -17.45
CA THR A 800 9.17 -17.45 -16.23
C THR A 800 10.43 -18.24 -16.56
N MET A 801 10.39 -19.03 -17.63
CA MET A 801 11.54 -19.78 -18.15
C MET A 801 12.66 -18.83 -18.55
N LEU A 802 12.37 -17.87 -19.42
CA LEU A 802 13.29 -16.84 -19.87
C LEU A 802 13.86 -16.04 -18.71
N GLN A 803 13.03 -15.69 -17.73
CA GLN A 803 13.47 -14.97 -16.53
C GLN A 803 14.49 -15.79 -15.74
N SER A 804 14.25 -17.10 -15.59
CA SER A 804 15.16 -17.98 -14.87
C SER A 804 16.50 -18.17 -15.60
N LEU A 805 16.47 -18.34 -16.93
CA LEU A 805 17.67 -18.50 -17.75
C LEU A 805 18.51 -17.23 -17.77
N HIS A 806 17.87 -16.10 -18.09
CA HIS A 806 18.58 -14.83 -18.16
C HIS A 806 19.13 -14.40 -16.79
N HIS A 807 18.40 -14.63 -15.70
CA HIS A 807 18.89 -14.33 -14.36
C HIS A 807 20.03 -15.26 -13.94
N ALA A 808 20.02 -16.54 -14.35
CA ALA A 808 21.14 -17.45 -14.10
C ALA A 808 22.40 -17.03 -14.87
N LYS A 809 22.24 -16.59 -16.12
CA LYS A 809 23.35 -16.18 -17.00
C LYS A 809 23.92 -14.81 -16.67
N SER A 810 23.07 -13.81 -16.48
CA SER A 810 23.47 -12.39 -16.34
C SER A 810 23.37 -11.86 -14.90
N GLY A 811 22.65 -12.55 -14.01
CA GLY A 811 22.31 -12.03 -12.68
C GLY A 811 21.30 -10.88 -12.71
N VAL A 812 20.62 -10.66 -13.83
CA VAL A 812 19.63 -9.58 -14.03
C VAL A 812 18.28 -10.18 -14.40
N ASP A 813 17.22 -9.58 -13.87
CA ASP A 813 15.83 -9.94 -14.12
C ASP A 813 15.32 -9.34 -15.44
N ILE A 814 14.71 -10.14 -16.32
CA ILE A 814 14.23 -9.67 -17.65
C ILE A 814 13.08 -8.64 -17.55
N VAL A 815 12.29 -8.70 -16.49
CA VAL A 815 11.09 -7.86 -16.36
C VAL A 815 11.47 -6.49 -15.82
N SER A 816 12.18 -6.45 -14.70
CA SER A 816 12.60 -5.23 -14.03
C SER A 816 13.91 -4.64 -14.57
N GLY A 817 14.75 -5.46 -15.19
CA GLY A 817 16.11 -5.09 -15.57
C GLY A 817 17.04 -4.85 -14.38
N THR A 818 16.67 -5.31 -13.18
CA THR A 818 17.45 -5.13 -11.93
C THR A 818 18.10 -6.45 -11.49
N ARG A 819 19.04 -6.41 -10.55
CA ARG A 819 19.60 -7.62 -9.93
C ARG A 819 18.62 -8.37 -9.01
N VAL A 820 17.42 -7.82 -8.80
CA VAL A 820 16.38 -8.40 -7.95
C VAL A 820 15.36 -9.12 -8.82
N LYS A 821 15.22 -10.42 -8.61
CA LYS A 821 14.21 -11.24 -9.31
C LYS A 821 12.79 -10.74 -9.03
N THR A 822 12.01 -10.54 -10.10
CA THR A 822 10.62 -10.09 -9.99
C THR A 822 9.67 -11.29 -9.83
N HIS A 823 8.76 -11.21 -8.86
CA HIS A 823 7.66 -12.16 -8.72
C HIS A 823 6.46 -11.77 -9.57
N PHE A 824 5.73 -12.76 -10.05
CA PHE A 824 4.50 -12.54 -10.82
C PHE A 824 3.24 -12.60 -9.94
N ALA A 825 2.15 -12.02 -10.46
CA ALA A 825 0.89 -11.86 -9.75
C ALA A 825 0.99 -11.05 -8.43
N ARG A 826 -0.05 -11.14 -7.61
CA ARG A 826 -0.17 -10.36 -6.36
C ARG A 826 0.50 -11.10 -5.20
N PRO A 827 1.20 -10.38 -4.28
CA PRO A 827 1.71 -10.99 -3.06
C PRO A 827 0.58 -11.59 -2.23
N ASN A 828 0.83 -12.77 -1.65
CA ASN A 828 -0.04 -13.31 -0.62
C ASN A 828 0.33 -12.68 0.73
N TRP A 829 -0.31 -11.56 1.05
CA TRP A 829 -0.01 -10.79 2.27
C TRP A 829 -0.13 -11.62 3.55
N ARG A 830 -1.06 -12.57 3.62
CA ARG A 830 -1.17 -13.46 4.78
C ARG A 830 0.09 -14.30 4.97
N SER A 831 0.69 -14.78 3.88
CA SER A 831 1.95 -15.53 3.92
C SER A 831 3.14 -14.63 4.29
N VAL A 832 3.15 -13.38 3.83
CA VAL A 832 4.18 -12.39 4.20
C VAL A 832 4.16 -12.12 5.70
N PHE A 833 3.00 -11.75 6.27
CA PHE A 833 2.86 -11.52 7.72
C PHE A 833 3.21 -12.76 8.54
N LYS A 834 2.83 -13.94 8.05
CA LYS A 834 3.17 -15.23 8.65
C LYS A 834 4.69 -15.43 8.70
N HIS A 835 5.39 -15.19 7.60
CA HIS A 835 6.85 -15.30 7.52
C HIS A 835 7.54 -14.29 8.45
N THR A 836 7.11 -13.03 8.43
CA THR A 836 7.68 -11.99 9.29
C THR A 836 7.47 -12.28 10.78
N ALA A 837 6.30 -12.77 11.19
CA ALA A 837 6.02 -13.11 12.58
C ALA A 837 6.90 -14.25 13.10
N LEU A 838 7.24 -15.20 12.24
CA LEU A 838 8.09 -16.34 12.61
C LEU A 838 9.56 -16.00 12.69
N LYS A 839 10.04 -15.15 11.78
CA LYS A 839 11.44 -14.73 11.75
C LYS A 839 11.77 -13.77 12.90
N HIS A 840 10.76 -13.05 13.40
CA HIS A 840 10.93 -12.01 14.45
C HIS A 840 9.97 -12.20 15.63
N PRO A 841 10.06 -13.31 16.40
CA PRO A 841 9.20 -13.54 17.56
C PRO A 841 9.50 -12.53 18.67
N GLY A 842 8.45 -11.98 19.29
CA GLY A 842 8.60 -11.03 20.41
C GLY A 842 9.03 -9.61 20.02
N LYS A 843 9.18 -9.33 18.71
CA LYS A 843 9.56 -8.02 18.19
C LYS A 843 8.33 -7.20 17.78
N ARG A 844 8.53 -5.87 17.70
CA ARG A 844 7.56 -4.93 17.12
C ARG A 844 7.95 -4.63 15.68
N VAL A 845 7.04 -4.90 14.75
CA VAL A 845 7.23 -4.70 13.31
C VAL A 845 6.44 -3.48 12.87
N GLY A 846 7.10 -2.48 12.30
CA GLY A 846 6.45 -1.32 11.70
C GLY A 846 6.04 -1.63 10.26
N VAL A 847 4.74 -1.67 9.98
CA VAL A 847 4.20 -1.92 8.63
C VAL A 847 3.86 -0.59 7.98
N PHE A 848 4.68 -0.14 7.03
CA PHE A 848 4.50 1.14 6.34
C PHE A 848 3.93 0.91 4.95
N TYR A 849 2.72 1.43 4.72
CA TYR A 849 1.99 1.25 3.48
C TYR A 849 1.76 2.57 2.75
N CYS A 850 2.10 2.61 1.46
CA CYS A 850 1.79 3.72 0.58
C CYS A 850 1.28 3.21 -0.79
N GLY A 851 0.05 3.56 -1.14
CA GLY A 851 -0.59 3.06 -2.37
C GLY A 851 -2.12 3.18 -2.39
N ALA A 852 -2.75 2.42 -3.29
CA ALA A 852 -4.20 2.42 -3.48
C ALA A 852 -5.01 2.07 -2.21
N HIS A 853 -6.21 2.62 -2.05
CA HIS A 853 -7.00 2.41 -0.83
C HIS A 853 -7.49 0.97 -0.62
N THR A 854 -7.58 0.17 -1.68
CA THR A 854 -8.15 -1.19 -1.66
C THR A 854 -7.42 -2.11 -0.68
N LEU A 855 -6.09 -2.00 -0.61
CA LEU A 855 -5.25 -2.90 0.18
C LEU A 855 -5.16 -2.51 1.67
N VAL A 856 -5.51 -1.25 2.01
CA VAL A 856 -5.44 -0.72 3.38
C VAL A 856 -6.25 -1.57 4.36
N GLY A 857 -7.47 -1.96 3.98
CA GLY A 857 -8.36 -2.74 4.85
C GLY A 857 -7.80 -4.14 5.13
N GLU A 858 -7.21 -4.77 4.11
CA GLU A 858 -6.61 -6.09 4.23
C GLU A 858 -5.35 -6.06 5.12
N LEU A 859 -4.39 -5.18 4.83
CA LEU A 859 -3.15 -5.07 5.61
C LEU A 859 -3.42 -4.68 7.07
N LYS A 860 -4.36 -3.75 7.30
CA LYS A 860 -4.76 -3.38 8.67
C LYS A 860 -5.37 -4.57 9.40
N ARG A 861 -6.25 -5.35 8.74
CA ARG A 861 -6.86 -6.55 9.33
C ARG A 861 -5.81 -7.61 9.62
N LEU A 862 -4.85 -7.85 8.72
CA LEU A 862 -3.77 -8.81 8.91
C LEU A 862 -2.84 -8.39 10.05
N SER A 863 -2.48 -7.11 10.13
CA SER A 863 -1.66 -6.56 11.22
C SER A 863 -2.32 -6.82 12.58
N LEU A 864 -3.63 -6.57 12.68
CA LEU A 864 -4.40 -6.87 13.90
C LEU A 864 -4.49 -8.38 14.17
N ASP A 865 -4.75 -9.19 13.14
CA ASP A 865 -4.92 -10.63 13.29
C ASP A 865 -3.63 -11.30 13.81
N PHE A 866 -2.49 -10.97 13.21
CA PHE A 866 -1.19 -11.52 13.62
C PHE A 866 -0.71 -10.95 14.96
N SER A 867 -0.95 -9.66 15.25
CA SER A 867 -0.60 -9.08 16.56
C SER A 867 -1.37 -9.73 17.71
N ARG A 868 -2.59 -10.19 17.46
CA ARG A 868 -3.45 -10.82 18.49
C ARG A 868 -3.21 -12.32 18.64
N LYS A 869 -2.72 -12.98 17.59
CA LYS A 869 -2.53 -14.43 17.53
C LYS A 869 -1.07 -14.88 17.70
N THR A 870 -0.11 -13.97 17.58
CA THR A 870 1.32 -14.26 17.67
C THR A 870 1.99 -13.39 18.71
N ASN A 871 3.22 -13.75 19.11
CA ASN A 871 4.03 -12.95 20.02
C ASN A 871 4.66 -11.71 19.34
N THR A 872 4.48 -11.55 18.03
CA THR A 872 5.01 -10.42 17.26
C THR A 872 3.92 -9.38 17.09
N LYS A 873 4.19 -8.14 17.50
CA LYS A 873 3.24 -7.02 17.34
C LYS A 873 3.51 -6.30 16.01
N PHE A 874 2.46 -6.02 15.25
CA PHE A 874 2.50 -5.32 13.97
C PHE A 874 1.76 -3.99 14.07
N ASP A 875 2.49 -2.89 13.90
CA ASP A 875 1.95 -1.54 13.94
C ASP A 875 1.76 -1.04 12.51
N PHE A 876 0.51 -0.82 12.10
CA PHE A 876 0.19 -0.42 10.73
C PHE A 876 0.14 1.10 10.56
N HIS A 877 1.03 1.61 9.70
CA HIS A 877 1.18 3.00 9.32
C HIS A 877 0.78 3.20 7.86
N LYS A 878 -0.15 4.12 7.62
CA LYS A 878 -0.64 4.44 6.28
C LYS A 878 -0.22 5.84 5.87
N GLU A 879 0.48 5.94 4.75
CA GLU A 879 0.70 7.21 4.06
C GLU A 879 -0.56 7.68 3.33
N ASN A 880 -0.85 8.98 3.44
CA ASN A 880 -1.97 9.63 2.74
C ASN A 880 -1.42 10.69 1.77
N PHE A 881 -1.15 10.29 0.53
CA PHE A 881 -0.82 11.19 -0.57
C PHE A 881 -1.93 11.19 -1.62
#